data_AF-A0AAD7U7P9-F1
#
_entry.id   AF-A0AAD7U7P9-F1
#
_cell.length_a   1.000
_cell.length_b   1.000
_cell.length_c   1.000
_cell.angle_alpha   90.00
_cell.angle_beta   90.00
_cell.angle_gamma   90.00
#
_symmetry.space_group_name_H-M   'P 1'
#
loop_
_entity.id
_entity.type
_entity.pdbx_description
1 polymer ?
#
loop_
_entity_poly.entity_id
_entity_poly.type
_entity_poly.pdbx_seq_one_letter_code
_entity_poly.pdbx_strand_id
1 'polypeptide(L)'
;MSGLTFYDIICIPIVIIVFRETLEAAVLVAVLIQYLQRRGEKQLIRDVWMGAALGTGISFCMAAIILSIYYTQTEKLGGSTESLVEGTMLGVAAICIAYFLVTHLAPGMKQKGTWQTKWEKNLEAMIQNSATQRYGFFFLSFSSVIREGFETCVFIVGIGASCEPTALPGSVLAGVLIGVACGAIMFRGSKSLDLSAFFKVSAAFLALIAAGLAAHASYEYQKGEFFGTWSCQRKCETVFLSLDDDFAAATSGYTAIASYVPISDVTVHAAIDLDVAAMDEALDAAEWDTAWSSYADGGNSVKSYDSAGTPTYRTVRGFSTDLSGEATYDEYYAYHGNALYADDYIRAALWDRVADSSSAKTDARPDLWSDISLTDVMAYQLAYKGAQYQNTWIYSTHELYSALEKCNDGNVDDDSGAPHAWDEGWAFYAGSLAGEDGKDSGVLSYALADKRCSNFGTCVDNLPLPSWRDTDDGANSNVNAKLLRLYRAGQRAMRDETRCDEGESYVERIVAQMTVPLVQGTLRYAWRSDPHGNNETLGSDGKAFAEFNAFATALVPRLYACDTDAADVLTRNMMIPASLADDASIVPDGFAAVKSAIESTYSCLGIVCADVGGLLDGDAYVTGMEPCDDGSTVDDDAVYYDNLEAIAEGARPAIASYVPVSDVTEHAAIDEDVAAMEGALKAYDWDVAWSAYADGGNSVKSTDAAGTPTYRTVRGFSTDLGGEATYDEYYAYHGNALYADDYIRAALWDRLSDTSSAKTDGRPDLWSDITLTDVMAYQLAYKGAQYQNTWIYSTHELYSALEKCNDGNVDDASGAPHAWDEGWAFYAGSLAGIDGKASGVLTYALADKRCSNFGTCVDDEPLPSWRTSDDGANSNANAKLLRLYRAGLQAMRDATRCNEGREYVERIVAQMTVPLVQGTLRYAWRSDPNGNNETLSSDGKALAEFNAFAMALVPRIYACDTDAADVLTRNMIIPASLSDFASTVPDGYAAVKSAIESTYSCLTISCSDVGGLLDGDSYVSGMEPCSDGSSVDDDAEYYDDLEAIAGESLVEEECEEDDDDGWHSYRRQLRTSRMNSCDDKGQSIAWVNHEVYDIESCCDTDNWFFFLLMTLFWYRPSPSRLEVITWFAFWVITFVWGYYKVMSIKEHNKELEAESDKLVHADVEKYSQDKLDKASANEGKEDVAVEVNEVDNA
;
A
#
# COMPACT_ATOMS: atom_id res chain seq x y z
N MET A 1 -4.17 34.38 -16.29
CA MET A 1 -5.44 34.95 -15.80
C MET A 1 -6.57 34.18 -16.48
N SER A 2 -6.75 32.94 -16.04
CA SER A 2 -7.83 32.02 -16.36
C SER A 2 -9.16 32.58 -15.80
N GLY A 3 -10.25 32.37 -16.53
CA GLY A 3 -11.53 33.00 -16.29
C GLY A 3 -12.20 32.54 -15.01
N LEU A 4 -12.40 33.46 -14.07
CA LEU A 4 -13.31 33.28 -12.94
C LEU A 4 -14.72 33.01 -13.47
N THR A 5 -15.31 31.89 -13.08
CA THR A 5 -16.70 31.57 -13.39
C THR A 5 -17.64 32.36 -12.46
N PHE A 6 -18.93 32.43 -12.78
CA PHE A 6 -19.91 33.13 -11.94
C PHE A 6 -20.00 32.55 -10.51
N TYR A 7 -19.67 31.26 -10.35
CA TYR A 7 -19.75 30.51 -9.09
C TYR A 7 -18.61 30.85 -8.13
N ASP A 8 -17.42 31.15 -8.64
CA ASP A 8 -16.25 31.59 -7.86
C ASP A 8 -16.45 32.98 -7.22
N ILE A 9 -17.52 33.71 -7.62
CA ILE A 9 -17.79 35.09 -7.20
C ILE A 9 -19.09 35.21 -6.38
N ILE A 10 -20.09 34.34 -6.60
CA ILE A 10 -21.41 34.43 -5.96
C ILE A 10 -21.94 33.05 -5.52
N CYS A 11 -22.21 32.91 -4.22
CA CYS A 11 -22.97 31.82 -3.61
C CYS A 11 -24.45 32.24 -3.41
N ILE A 12 -25.34 31.67 -4.22
CA ILE A 12 -26.78 32.01 -4.26
C ILE A 12 -27.51 31.83 -2.90
N PRO A 13 -27.29 30.76 -2.11
CA PRO A 13 -27.92 30.61 -0.80
C PRO A 13 -27.66 31.79 0.15
N ILE A 14 -26.41 32.27 0.17
CA ILE A 14 -25.99 33.40 1.00
C ILE A 14 -26.66 34.70 0.53
N VAL A 15 -26.78 34.90 -0.79
CA VAL A 15 -27.51 36.05 -1.35
C VAL A 15 -28.96 36.08 -0.85
N ILE A 16 -29.66 34.94 -0.86
CA ILE A 16 -31.07 34.86 -0.48
C ILE A 16 -31.28 35.15 1.01
N ILE A 17 -30.40 34.61 1.88
CA ILE A 17 -30.49 34.83 3.33
C ILE A 17 -30.20 36.30 3.66
N VAL A 18 -29.07 36.83 3.17
CA VAL A 18 -28.70 38.21 3.41
C VAL A 18 -29.74 39.17 2.84
N PHE A 19 -30.33 38.85 1.68
CA PHE A 19 -31.47 39.57 1.12
C PHE A 19 -32.65 39.63 2.10
N ARG A 20 -33.05 38.49 2.66
CA ARG A 20 -34.18 38.40 3.60
C ARG A 20 -33.91 39.21 4.87
N GLU A 21 -32.80 38.99 5.54
CA GLU A 21 -32.51 39.67 6.82
C GLU A 21 -32.38 41.18 6.62
N THR A 22 -31.78 41.58 5.49
CA THR A 22 -31.72 43.00 5.09
C THR A 22 -33.10 43.56 4.82
N LEU A 23 -33.99 42.80 4.17
CA LEU A 23 -35.36 43.23 3.89
C LEU A 23 -36.18 43.36 5.19
N GLU A 24 -36.05 42.43 6.13
CA GLU A 24 -36.75 42.47 7.42
C GLU A 24 -36.29 43.68 8.26
N ALA A 25 -34.98 43.90 8.35
CA ALA A 25 -34.41 45.08 8.97
C ALA A 25 -34.89 46.38 8.28
N ALA A 26 -34.88 46.42 6.95
CA ALA A 26 -35.31 47.58 6.17
C ALA A 26 -36.81 47.87 6.36
N VAL A 27 -37.67 46.84 6.43
CA VAL A 27 -39.11 46.99 6.67
C VAL A 27 -39.38 47.50 8.09
N LEU A 28 -38.69 46.99 9.11
CA LEU A 28 -38.85 47.47 10.48
C LEU A 28 -38.48 48.96 10.59
N VAL A 29 -37.33 49.35 10.03
CA VAL A 29 -36.89 50.75 9.98
C VAL A 29 -37.88 51.61 9.19
N ALA A 30 -38.37 51.12 8.05
CA ALA A 30 -39.35 51.80 7.21
C ALA A 30 -40.68 52.05 7.94
N VAL A 31 -41.20 51.07 8.69
CA VAL A 31 -42.44 51.20 9.48
C VAL A 31 -42.27 52.23 10.59
N LEU A 32 -41.13 52.22 11.31
CA LEU A 32 -40.83 53.21 12.34
C LEU A 32 -40.76 54.63 11.77
N ILE A 33 -40.08 54.80 10.64
CA ILE A 33 -40.00 56.08 9.93
C ILE A 33 -41.39 56.52 9.47
N GLN A 34 -42.19 55.62 8.91
CA GLN A 34 -43.54 55.95 8.43
C GLN A 34 -44.47 56.38 9.59
N TYR A 35 -44.37 55.71 10.73
CA TYR A 35 -45.11 56.07 11.95
C TYR A 35 -44.71 57.46 12.46
N LEU A 36 -43.42 57.74 12.56
CA LEU A 36 -42.89 59.05 12.98
C LEU A 36 -43.23 60.16 11.98
N GLN A 37 -43.22 59.86 10.67
CA GLN A 37 -43.63 60.80 9.62
C GLN A 37 -45.12 61.17 9.72
N ARG A 38 -46.01 60.20 9.99
CA ARG A 38 -47.44 60.47 10.21
C ARG A 38 -47.68 61.34 11.45
N ARG A 39 -46.82 61.24 12.46
CA ARG A 39 -46.88 62.03 13.70
C ARG A 39 -46.17 63.40 13.62
N GLY A 40 -45.38 63.65 12.57
CA GLY A 40 -44.69 64.94 12.37
C GLY A 40 -43.36 65.10 13.14
N GLU A 41 -42.88 64.06 13.83
CA GLU A 41 -41.71 64.11 14.71
C GLU A 41 -40.38 63.88 13.95
N LYS A 42 -39.97 64.88 13.16
CA LYS A 42 -38.80 64.77 12.27
C LYS A 42 -37.47 64.56 12.99
N GLN A 43 -37.34 64.96 14.25
CA GLN A 43 -36.10 64.81 15.02
C GLN A 43 -35.83 63.34 15.38
N LEU A 44 -36.88 62.59 15.73
CA LEU A 44 -36.78 61.17 16.11
C LEU A 44 -36.47 60.26 14.91
N ILE A 45 -36.77 60.70 13.68
CA ILE A 45 -36.39 59.98 12.45
C ILE A 45 -34.86 59.89 12.32
N ARG A 46 -34.13 60.94 12.74
CA ARG A 46 -32.66 60.91 12.72
C ARG A 46 -32.12 59.87 13.70
N ASP A 47 -32.77 59.72 14.86
CA ASP A 47 -32.36 58.77 15.89
C ASP A 47 -32.56 57.32 15.43
N VAL A 48 -33.64 57.04 14.68
CA VAL A 48 -33.85 55.74 14.00
C VAL A 48 -32.73 55.46 12.99
N TRP A 49 -32.40 56.41 12.11
CA TRP A 49 -31.31 56.22 11.13
C TRP A 49 -29.93 56.03 11.76
N MET A 50 -29.63 56.76 12.84
CA MET A 50 -28.38 56.58 13.59
C MET A 50 -28.33 55.20 14.26
N GLY A 51 -29.45 54.73 14.81
CA GLY A 51 -29.55 53.39 15.38
C GLY A 51 -29.34 52.29 14.35
N ALA A 52 -30.00 52.42 13.18
CA ALA A 52 -29.84 51.48 12.08
C ALA A 52 -28.42 51.46 11.51
N ALA A 53 -27.79 52.63 11.31
CA ALA A 53 -26.43 52.72 10.79
C ALA A 53 -25.40 52.12 11.75
N LEU A 54 -25.53 52.39 13.06
CA LEU A 54 -24.65 51.80 14.07
C LEU A 54 -24.85 50.29 14.18
N GLY A 55 -26.10 49.82 14.16
CA GLY A 55 -26.41 48.39 14.18
C GLY A 55 -25.77 47.66 13.01
N THR A 56 -25.92 48.20 11.79
CA THR A 56 -25.31 47.65 10.58
C THR A 56 -23.79 47.59 10.69
N GLY A 57 -23.15 48.67 11.15
CA GLY A 57 -21.70 48.71 11.31
C GLY A 57 -21.16 47.67 12.30
N ILE A 58 -21.84 47.49 13.44
CA ILE A 58 -21.46 46.46 14.42
C ILE A 58 -21.65 45.05 13.84
N SER A 59 -22.71 44.80 13.08
CA SER A 59 -22.93 43.51 12.43
C SER A 59 -21.82 43.15 11.43
N PHE A 60 -21.33 44.11 10.63
CA PHE A 60 -20.18 43.86 9.75
C PHE A 60 -18.88 43.55 10.52
N CYS A 61 -18.59 44.28 11.61
CA CYS A 61 -17.44 43.99 12.45
C CYS A 61 -17.54 42.59 13.08
N MET A 62 -18.73 42.21 13.52
CA MET A 62 -18.99 40.89 14.10
C MET A 62 -18.82 39.78 13.06
N ALA A 63 -19.33 39.97 11.85
CA ALA A 63 -19.13 39.04 10.74
C ALA A 63 -17.63 38.82 10.48
N ALA A 64 -16.86 39.91 10.35
CA ALA A 64 -15.42 39.85 10.09
C ALA A 64 -14.64 39.10 11.20
N ILE A 65 -14.99 39.33 12.47
CA ILE A 65 -14.37 38.63 13.60
C ILE A 65 -14.70 37.13 13.57
N ILE A 66 -15.98 36.77 13.39
CA ILE A 66 -16.41 35.37 13.41
C ILE A 66 -15.83 34.60 12.23
N LEU A 67 -15.87 35.17 11.02
CA LEU A 67 -15.28 34.58 9.82
C LEU A 67 -13.76 34.43 9.94
N SER A 68 -13.07 35.44 10.50
CA SER A 68 -11.61 35.36 10.73
C SER A 68 -11.26 34.26 11.73
N ILE A 69 -12.05 34.07 12.79
CA ILE A 69 -11.82 32.99 13.77
C ILE A 69 -12.08 31.63 13.13
N TYR A 70 -13.15 31.50 12.34
CA TYR A 70 -13.48 30.25 11.64
C TYR A 70 -12.32 29.81 10.72
N TYR A 71 -11.92 30.65 9.76
CA TYR A 71 -10.86 30.29 8.80
C TYR A 71 -9.47 30.12 9.40
N THR A 72 -9.14 30.76 10.53
CA THR A 72 -7.81 30.63 11.15
C THR A 72 -7.69 29.46 12.13
N GLN A 73 -8.81 28.89 12.58
CA GLN A 73 -8.83 27.77 13.53
C GLN A 73 -9.10 26.43 12.84
N THR A 74 -9.83 26.41 11.71
CA THR A 74 -10.11 25.16 10.97
C THR A 74 -8.84 24.59 10.29
N GLU A 75 -7.93 25.43 9.78
CA GLU A 75 -6.62 24.96 9.27
C GLU A 75 -5.74 24.29 10.33
N LYS A 76 -6.05 24.46 11.63
CA LYS A 76 -5.26 23.90 12.75
C LYS A 76 -5.92 22.72 13.45
N LEU A 77 -7.14 22.37 13.07
CA LEU A 77 -7.97 21.36 13.72
C LEU A 77 -8.36 20.30 12.69
N GLY A 78 -7.40 19.46 12.29
CA GLY A 78 -7.67 18.34 11.39
C GLY A 78 -8.55 17.24 12.05
N GLY A 79 -9.25 16.48 11.21
CA GLY A 79 -9.93 15.23 11.58
C GLY A 79 -11.38 15.36 12.07
N SER A 80 -11.86 14.37 12.86
CA SER A 80 -13.24 14.26 13.40
C SER A 80 -13.75 15.53 14.10
N THR A 81 -12.85 16.35 14.66
CA THR A 81 -13.21 17.61 15.32
C THR A 81 -13.78 18.64 14.33
N GLU A 82 -13.36 18.64 13.07
CA GLU A 82 -13.89 19.52 12.03
C GLU A 82 -15.36 19.20 11.75
N SER A 83 -15.67 17.94 11.45
CA SER A 83 -17.06 17.49 11.19
C SER A 83 -17.97 17.67 12.41
N LEU A 84 -17.43 17.57 13.63
CA LEU A 84 -18.17 17.91 14.85
C LEU A 84 -18.56 19.38 14.89
N VAL A 85 -17.59 20.26 14.61
CA VAL A 85 -17.81 21.70 14.65
C VAL A 85 -18.81 22.10 13.56
N GLU A 86 -18.69 21.55 12.36
CA GLU A 86 -19.63 21.81 11.27
C GLU A 86 -21.05 21.30 11.58
N GLY A 87 -21.17 20.03 11.99
CA GLY A 87 -22.46 19.44 12.37
C GLY A 87 -23.14 20.14 13.54
N THR A 88 -22.37 20.57 14.55
CA THR A 88 -22.90 21.34 15.69
C THR A 88 -23.42 22.71 15.28
N MET A 89 -22.69 23.43 14.42
CA MET A 89 -23.12 24.76 13.96
C MET A 89 -24.39 24.67 13.10
N LEU A 90 -24.45 23.70 12.18
CA LEU A 90 -25.63 23.43 11.36
C LEU A 90 -26.86 23.07 12.21
N GLY A 91 -26.67 22.19 13.21
CA GLY A 91 -27.72 21.79 14.14
C GLY A 91 -28.23 22.95 15.00
N VAL A 92 -27.33 23.79 15.52
CA VAL A 92 -27.69 24.99 16.28
C VAL A 92 -28.46 25.99 15.40
N ALA A 93 -28.02 26.19 14.15
CA ALA A 93 -28.72 27.06 13.20
C ALA A 93 -30.16 26.57 12.93
N ALA A 94 -30.34 25.27 12.69
CA ALA A 94 -31.66 24.67 12.47
C ALA A 94 -32.59 24.84 13.69
N ILE A 95 -32.06 24.64 14.91
CA ILE A 95 -32.81 24.83 16.17
C ILE A 95 -33.23 26.30 16.34
N CYS A 96 -32.33 27.24 16.08
CA CYS A 96 -32.63 28.67 16.14
C CYS A 96 -33.75 29.06 15.17
N ILE A 97 -33.72 28.55 13.94
CA ILE A 97 -34.78 28.80 12.94
C ILE A 97 -36.11 28.19 13.39
N ALA A 98 -36.11 26.93 13.86
CA ALA A 98 -37.32 26.29 14.39
C ALA A 98 -37.91 27.06 15.57
N TYR A 99 -37.04 27.54 16.47
CA TYR A 99 -37.43 28.38 17.60
C TYR A 99 -38.13 29.65 17.15
N PHE A 100 -37.53 30.36 16.20
CA PHE A 100 -38.11 31.58 15.65
C PHE A 100 -39.46 31.33 14.97
N LEU A 101 -39.55 30.31 14.11
CA LEU A 101 -40.78 29.95 13.39
C LEU A 101 -41.96 29.67 14.35
N VAL A 102 -41.71 28.91 15.42
CA VAL A 102 -42.75 28.52 16.38
C VAL A 102 -43.13 29.65 17.35
N THR A 103 -42.15 30.42 17.81
CA THR A 103 -42.38 31.41 18.87
C THR A 103 -42.82 32.77 18.35
N HIS A 104 -42.38 33.18 17.16
CA HIS A 104 -42.63 34.52 16.62
C HIS A 104 -43.62 34.51 15.45
N LEU A 105 -43.47 33.58 14.49
CA LEU A 105 -44.30 33.57 13.27
C LEU A 105 -45.65 32.86 13.46
N ALA A 106 -45.69 31.69 14.11
CA ALA A 106 -46.94 30.94 14.32
C ALA A 106 -48.03 31.71 15.13
N PRO A 107 -47.68 32.50 16.18
CA PRO A 107 -48.64 33.38 16.88
C PRO A 107 -49.08 34.60 16.04
N GLY A 108 -48.13 35.24 15.35
CA GLY A 108 -48.35 36.47 14.58
C GLY A 108 -49.34 36.29 13.42
N MET A 109 -49.41 35.09 12.84
CA MET A 109 -50.32 34.77 11.73
C MET A 109 -51.80 34.64 12.12
N LYS A 110 -52.14 34.47 13.41
CA LYS A 110 -53.54 34.31 13.88
C LYS A 110 -54.13 35.51 14.61
N GLN A 111 -53.31 36.43 15.13
CA GLN A 111 -53.80 37.65 15.80
C GLN A 111 -53.96 38.80 14.80
N LYS A 112 -55.06 38.79 14.04
CA LYS A 112 -55.50 39.98 13.29
C LYS A 112 -55.91 41.07 14.28
N GLY A 113 -55.12 42.15 14.37
CA GLY A 113 -55.56 43.46 14.89
C GLY A 113 -55.19 43.85 16.33
N THR A 114 -54.74 42.92 17.19
CA THR A 114 -54.40 43.24 18.60
C THR A 114 -52.96 43.68 18.83
N TRP A 115 -52.02 43.28 17.98
CA TRP A 115 -50.61 43.69 18.09
C TRP A 115 -50.39 45.13 17.68
N GLN A 116 -51.03 45.59 16.60
CA GLN A 116 -50.89 46.97 16.10
C GLN A 116 -51.32 47.98 17.16
N THR A 117 -52.45 47.74 17.83
CA THR A 117 -52.96 48.60 18.90
C THR A 117 -52.11 48.55 20.17
N LYS A 118 -51.56 47.38 20.56
CA LYS A 118 -50.58 47.29 21.66
C LYS A 118 -49.25 47.98 21.32
N TRP A 119 -48.77 47.85 20.09
CA TRP A 119 -47.54 48.48 19.62
C TRP A 119 -47.66 50.00 19.55
N GLU A 120 -48.75 50.51 18.98
CA GLU A 120 -49.04 51.95 18.94
C GLU A 120 -49.11 52.54 20.35
N LYS A 121 -49.80 51.86 21.28
CA LYS A 121 -49.88 52.28 22.69
C LYS A 121 -48.51 52.31 23.39
N ASN A 122 -47.64 51.33 23.13
CA ASN A 122 -46.28 51.29 23.69
C ASN A 122 -45.36 52.37 23.09
N LEU A 123 -45.48 52.64 21.78
CA LEU A 123 -44.75 53.72 21.12
C LEU A 123 -45.23 55.10 21.60
N GLU A 124 -46.53 55.28 21.84
CA GLU A 124 -47.08 56.49 22.46
C GLU A 124 -46.54 56.70 23.87
N ALA A 125 -46.47 55.65 24.69
CA ALA A 125 -45.88 55.72 26.02
C ALA A 125 -44.39 56.11 25.99
N MET A 126 -43.62 55.63 25.00
CA MET A 126 -42.21 56.02 24.82
C MET A 126 -42.05 57.48 24.39
N ILE A 127 -42.98 58.02 23.58
CA ILE A 127 -42.96 59.43 23.18
C ILE A 127 -43.32 60.34 24.36
N GLN A 128 -44.22 59.92 25.26
CA GLN A 128 -44.67 60.72 26.41
C GLN A 128 -43.67 60.75 27.58
N ASN A 129 -42.78 59.76 27.70
CA ASN A 129 -41.78 59.72 28.76
C ASN A 129 -40.46 60.37 28.29
N SER A 130 -40.14 61.57 28.77
CA SER A 130 -38.99 62.36 28.33
C SER A 130 -37.61 61.69 28.54
N ALA A 131 -37.50 60.76 29.50
CA ALA A 131 -36.28 59.98 29.71
C ALA A 131 -36.12 58.86 28.68
N THR A 132 -37.23 58.24 28.26
CA THR A 132 -37.25 57.14 27.27
C THR A 132 -37.28 57.68 25.83
N GLN A 133 -37.86 58.86 25.61
CA GLN A 133 -37.99 59.52 24.29
C GLN A 133 -36.63 59.85 23.66
N ARG A 134 -35.62 60.19 24.47
CA ARG A 134 -34.32 60.68 23.97
C ARG A 134 -33.46 59.62 23.28
N TYR A 135 -33.62 58.34 23.65
CA TYR A 135 -32.86 57.24 23.05
C TYR A 135 -33.72 56.02 22.68
N GLY A 136 -35.01 56.01 23.00
CA GLY A 136 -35.89 54.85 22.81
C GLY A 136 -35.97 54.42 21.35
N PHE A 137 -36.19 55.36 20.41
CA PHE A 137 -36.24 55.04 18.98
C PHE A 137 -34.87 54.67 18.38
N PHE A 138 -33.79 55.24 18.92
CA PHE A 138 -32.43 54.84 18.57
C PHE A 138 -32.18 53.39 18.96
N PHE A 139 -32.38 53.03 20.24
CA PHE A 139 -32.16 51.67 20.73
C PHE A 139 -33.12 50.66 20.12
N LEU A 140 -34.36 51.06 19.83
CA LEU A 140 -35.34 50.19 19.20
C LEU A 140 -34.95 49.86 17.75
N SER A 141 -34.49 50.85 16.98
CA SER A 141 -33.96 50.60 15.63
C SER A 141 -32.62 49.85 15.66
N PHE A 142 -31.73 50.22 16.57
CA PHE A 142 -30.41 49.60 16.76
C PHE A 142 -30.53 48.11 17.12
N SER A 143 -31.33 47.80 18.15
CA SER A 143 -31.55 46.43 18.61
C SER A 143 -32.24 45.56 17.57
N SER A 144 -33.07 46.15 16.70
CA SER A 144 -33.71 45.42 15.61
C SER A 144 -32.67 45.06 14.55
N VAL A 145 -31.91 46.04 14.05
CA VAL A 145 -30.91 45.81 12.98
C VAL A 145 -29.77 44.91 13.44
N ILE A 146 -29.27 45.07 14.67
CA ILE A 146 -28.18 44.23 15.19
C ILE A 146 -28.64 42.78 15.42
N ARG A 147 -29.92 42.55 15.74
CA ARG A 147 -30.49 41.21 15.85
C ARG A 147 -30.50 40.52 14.49
N GLU A 148 -31.08 41.16 13.47
CA GLU A 148 -31.11 40.59 12.12
C GLU A 148 -29.68 40.39 11.59
N GLY A 149 -28.76 41.31 11.90
CA GLY A 149 -27.35 41.18 11.54
C GLY A 149 -26.60 40.08 12.29
N PHE A 150 -26.90 39.82 13.56
CA PHE A 150 -26.37 38.68 14.31
C PHE A 150 -26.88 37.35 13.73
N GLU A 151 -28.18 37.27 13.46
CA GLU A 151 -28.81 36.11 12.82
C GLU A 151 -28.17 35.85 11.45
N THR A 152 -27.93 36.91 10.66
CA THR A 152 -27.20 36.83 9.38
C THR A 152 -25.81 36.23 9.54
N CYS A 153 -25.01 36.68 10.52
CA CYS A 153 -23.67 36.15 10.76
C CYS A 153 -23.69 34.65 11.10
N VAL A 154 -24.62 34.23 11.96
CA VAL A 154 -24.76 32.83 12.36
C VAL A 154 -25.17 31.95 11.16
N PHE A 155 -26.06 32.43 10.30
CA PHE A 155 -26.46 31.69 9.10
C PHE A 155 -25.36 31.62 8.04
N ILE A 156 -24.56 32.68 7.87
CA ILE A 156 -23.42 32.68 6.95
C ILE A 156 -22.36 31.66 7.41
N VAL A 157 -22.10 31.54 8.71
CA VAL A 157 -21.15 30.54 9.21
C VAL A 157 -21.66 29.12 8.96
N GLY A 158 -22.95 28.87 9.19
CA GLY A 158 -23.53 27.54 8.96
C GLY A 158 -23.53 27.11 7.49
N ILE A 159 -23.78 28.03 6.55
CA ILE A 159 -23.89 27.71 5.11
C ILE A 159 -22.59 27.96 4.34
N GLY A 160 -21.71 28.82 4.88
CA GLY A 160 -20.43 29.19 4.26
C GLY A 160 -19.47 28.02 4.08
N ALA A 161 -19.62 26.95 4.87
CA ALA A 161 -18.88 25.69 4.70
C ALA A 161 -19.15 25.01 3.34
N SER A 162 -20.32 25.26 2.73
CA SER A 162 -20.70 24.68 1.43
C SER A 162 -20.42 25.59 0.23
N CYS A 163 -19.76 26.74 0.44
CA CYS A 163 -19.43 27.71 -0.60
C CYS A 163 -17.91 27.98 -0.63
N GLU A 164 -17.38 28.32 -1.80
CA GLU A 164 -15.97 28.73 -1.88
C GLU A 164 -15.72 30.05 -1.12
N PRO A 165 -14.62 30.18 -0.33
CA PRO A 165 -14.38 31.36 0.49
C PRO A 165 -14.32 32.68 -0.31
N THR A 166 -13.88 32.61 -1.56
CA THR A 166 -13.77 33.74 -2.51
C THR A 166 -15.13 34.33 -2.91
N ALA A 167 -16.20 33.53 -2.89
CA ALA A 167 -17.56 33.93 -3.27
C ALA A 167 -18.32 34.67 -2.14
N LEU A 168 -17.83 34.64 -0.90
CA LEU A 168 -18.53 35.21 0.26
C LEU A 168 -18.77 36.73 0.17
N PRO A 169 -17.76 37.57 -0.14
CA PRO A 169 -17.94 39.02 -0.15
C PRO A 169 -18.92 39.48 -1.23
N GLY A 170 -18.88 38.86 -2.41
CA GLY A 170 -19.78 39.13 -3.52
C GLY A 170 -21.24 38.81 -3.18
N SER A 171 -21.46 37.68 -2.51
CA SER A 171 -22.79 37.20 -2.10
C SER A 171 -23.46 38.10 -1.07
N VAL A 172 -22.72 38.49 -0.03
CA VAL A 172 -23.23 39.39 1.03
C VAL A 172 -23.59 40.75 0.44
N LEU A 173 -22.72 41.32 -0.41
CA LEU A 173 -22.97 42.61 -1.03
C LEU A 173 -24.21 42.57 -1.94
N ALA A 174 -24.36 41.52 -2.75
CA ALA A 174 -25.52 41.34 -3.61
C ALA A 174 -26.83 41.23 -2.79
N GLY A 175 -26.84 40.40 -1.74
CA GLY A 175 -27.99 40.24 -0.85
C GLY A 175 -28.42 41.55 -0.19
N VAL A 176 -27.47 42.30 0.38
CA VAL A 176 -27.77 43.60 1.02
C VAL A 176 -28.33 44.59 0.01
N LEU A 177 -27.72 44.70 -1.18
CA LEU A 177 -28.16 45.65 -2.21
C LEU A 177 -29.58 45.34 -2.69
N ILE A 178 -29.89 44.07 -2.96
CA ILE A 178 -31.23 43.64 -3.38
C ILE A 178 -32.24 43.87 -2.23
N GLY A 179 -31.85 43.59 -0.98
CA GLY A 179 -32.71 43.73 0.20
C GLY A 179 -33.10 45.18 0.46
N VAL A 180 -32.12 46.09 0.44
CA VAL A 180 -32.35 47.53 0.58
C VAL A 180 -33.17 48.07 -0.59
N ALA A 181 -32.90 47.63 -1.83
CA ALA A 181 -33.66 48.05 -3.00
C ALA A 181 -35.14 47.65 -2.89
N CYS A 182 -35.42 46.40 -2.55
CA CYS A 182 -36.77 45.89 -2.32
C CYS A 182 -37.46 46.59 -1.14
N GLY A 183 -36.76 46.80 -0.02
CA GLY A 183 -37.28 47.54 1.13
C GLY A 183 -37.65 48.98 0.79
N ALA A 184 -36.82 49.66 -0.02
CA ALA A 184 -37.11 51.01 -0.50
C ALA A 184 -38.30 51.06 -1.48
N ILE A 185 -38.48 50.03 -2.31
CA ILE A 185 -39.65 49.88 -3.19
C ILE A 185 -40.91 49.65 -2.35
N MET A 186 -40.87 48.77 -1.35
CA MET A 186 -41.98 48.50 -0.43
C MET A 186 -42.38 49.75 0.36
N PHE A 187 -41.40 50.53 0.83
CA PHE A 187 -41.65 51.81 1.51
C PHE A 187 -42.41 52.80 0.61
N ARG A 188 -42.15 52.80 -0.70
CA ARG A 188 -42.84 53.65 -1.69
C ARG A 188 -44.17 53.07 -2.20
N GLY A 189 -44.34 51.75 -2.21
CA GLY A 189 -45.44 51.02 -2.86
C GLY A 189 -46.57 50.50 -1.96
N SER A 190 -46.61 50.89 -0.68
CA SER A 190 -47.40 50.30 0.42
C SER A 190 -48.95 50.19 0.27
N LYS A 191 -49.57 50.48 -0.88
CA LYS A 191 -51.04 50.39 -1.04
C LYS A 191 -51.60 49.05 -1.56
N SER A 192 -50.79 48.06 -1.97
CA SER A 192 -51.34 46.81 -2.54
C SER A 192 -50.59 45.49 -2.29
N LEU A 193 -49.59 45.43 -1.40
CA LEU A 193 -48.87 44.18 -1.11
C LEU A 193 -49.45 43.51 0.14
N ASP A 194 -49.94 42.28 -0.01
CA ASP A 194 -50.35 41.44 1.11
C ASP A 194 -49.09 40.95 1.84
N LEU A 195 -48.61 41.75 2.81
CA LEU A 195 -47.48 41.39 3.67
C LEU A 195 -47.68 40.03 4.34
N SER A 196 -48.93 39.64 4.62
CA SER A 196 -49.22 38.33 5.22
C SER A 196 -48.90 37.18 4.27
N ALA A 197 -49.13 37.35 2.97
CA ALA A 197 -48.76 36.36 1.96
C ALA A 197 -47.23 36.25 1.82
N PHE A 198 -46.53 37.39 1.80
CA PHE A 198 -45.07 37.41 1.73
C PHE A 198 -44.40 36.70 2.92
N PHE A 199 -44.80 37.03 4.15
CA PHE A 199 -44.27 36.39 5.36
C PHE A 199 -44.65 34.91 5.48
N LYS A 200 -45.79 34.48 4.94
CA LYS A 200 -46.15 33.05 4.90
C LYS A 200 -45.27 32.26 3.95
N VAL A 201 -45.01 32.81 2.76
CA VAL A 201 -44.16 32.16 1.76
C VAL A 201 -42.71 32.12 2.24
N SER A 202 -42.18 33.21 2.81
CA SER A 202 -40.82 33.23 3.37
C SER A 202 -40.68 32.30 4.58
N ALA A 203 -41.67 32.25 5.47
CA ALA A 203 -41.65 31.33 6.62
C ALA A 203 -41.68 29.85 6.19
N ALA A 204 -42.47 29.51 5.17
CA ALA A 204 -42.51 28.16 4.62
C ALA A 204 -41.16 27.77 3.98
N PHE A 205 -40.52 28.71 3.29
CA PHE A 205 -39.21 28.52 2.67
C PHE A 205 -38.09 28.32 3.71
N LEU A 206 -38.06 29.10 4.78
CA LEU A 206 -37.10 28.93 5.89
C LEU A 206 -37.31 27.63 6.66
N ALA A 207 -38.56 27.20 6.82
CA ALA A 207 -38.86 25.92 7.46
C ALA A 207 -38.29 24.76 6.63
N LEU A 208 -38.29 24.85 5.30
CA LEU A 208 -37.65 23.88 4.42
C LEU A 208 -36.12 23.93 4.51
N ILE A 209 -35.51 25.12 4.52
CA ILE A 209 -34.06 25.28 4.69
C ILE A 209 -33.62 24.69 6.04
N ALA A 210 -34.34 25.01 7.13
CA ALA A 210 -34.01 24.50 8.45
C ALA A 210 -34.14 22.98 8.57
N ALA A 211 -35.11 22.36 7.87
CA ALA A 211 -35.20 20.91 7.76
C ALA A 211 -33.99 20.33 6.99
N GLY A 212 -33.55 21.01 5.93
CA GLY A 212 -32.34 20.67 5.19
C GLY A 212 -31.06 20.77 6.03
N LEU A 213 -30.88 21.88 6.76
CA LEU A 213 -29.75 22.07 7.68
C LEU A 213 -29.73 21.04 8.81
N ALA A 214 -30.90 20.60 9.29
CA ALA A 214 -30.98 19.54 10.28
C ALA A 214 -30.52 18.18 9.71
N ALA A 215 -30.91 17.87 8.47
CA ALA A 215 -30.43 16.66 7.77
C ALA A 215 -28.93 16.75 7.47
N HIS A 216 -28.44 17.91 7.04
CA HIS A 216 -27.01 18.17 6.82
C HIS A 216 -26.20 18.03 8.11
N ALA A 217 -26.70 18.56 9.23
CA ALA A 217 -26.06 18.36 10.54
C ALA A 217 -25.93 16.87 10.89
N SER A 218 -26.98 16.07 10.65
CA SER A 218 -26.90 14.62 10.86
C SER A 218 -25.89 13.92 9.95
N TYR A 219 -25.73 14.41 8.72
CA TYR A 219 -24.71 13.93 7.79
C TYR A 219 -23.30 14.26 8.26
N GLU A 220 -23.01 15.49 8.71
CA GLU A 220 -21.67 15.84 9.22
C GLU A 220 -21.32 15.07 10.50
N TYR A 221 -22.31 14.79 11.35
CA TYR A 221 -22.10 13.90 12.49
C TYR A 221 -21.86 12.44 12.10
N GLN A 222 -22.42 11.97 10.97
CA GLN A 222 -22.10 10.68 10.39
C GLN A 222 -20.68 10.68 9.81
N LYS A 223 -20.29 11.74 9.09
CA LYS A 223 -18.95 11.96 8.54
C LYS A 223 -17.87 11.99 9.63
N GLY A 224 -18.18 12.58 10.80
CA GLY A 224 -17.28 12.64 11.96
C GLY A 224 -17.34 11.44 12.91
N GLU A 225 -18.10 10.39 12.57
CA GLU A 225 -18.27 9.14 13.35
C GLU A 225 -18.92 9.28 14.75
N PHE A 226 -19.60 10.39 15.05
CA PHE A 226 -20.10 10.72 16.40
C PHE A 226 -21.26 9.85 16.90
N PHE A 227 -22.02 9.21 16.00
CA PHE A 227 -23.12 8.33 16.37
C PHE A 227 -22.71 6.86 16.55
N GLY A 228 -21.40 6.59 16.57
CA GLY A 228 -20.82 5.26 16.69
C GLY A 228 -20.84 4.53 15.36
N THR A 229 -19.66 4.12 14.91
CA THR A 229 -19.48 3.16 13.82
C THR A 229 -19.87 1.77 14.31
N TRP A 230 -21.08 1.35 13.98
CA TRP A 230 -21.32 -0.07 13.71
C TRP A 230 -21.60 -0.20 12.22
N SER A 231 -20.73 0.34 11.37
CA SER A 231 -20.81 0.16 9.92
C SER A 231 -19.41 -0.11 9.40
N CYS A 232 -19.30 -1.27 8.75
CA CYS A 232 -18.23 -1.58 7.84
C CYS A 232 -18.33 -0.59 6.65
N GLN A 233 -17.34 0.29 6.51
CA GLN A 233 -16.88 0.95 5.27
C GLN A 233 -15.66 1.77 5.68
N ARG A 234 -14.46 1.30 5.35
CA ARG A 234 -13.73 1.75 4.15
C ARG A 234 -13.73 3.28 4.03
N LYS A 235 -12.71 3.89 4.63
CA LYS A 235 -11.90 4.86 3.88
C LYS A 235 -11.30 4.09 2.70
N CYS A 236 -11.97 4.11 1.55
CA CYS A 236 -11.26 4.06 0.28
C CYS A 236 -11.04 5.51 -0.15
N GLU A 237 -10.22 6.18 0.65
CA GLU A 237 -9.55 7.44 0.40
C GLU A 237 -8.18 7.15 1.04
N THR A 238 -7.21 6.83 0.19
CA THR A 238 -5.77 6.84 0.48
C THR A 238 -5.42 6.55 1.95
N VAL A 239 -5.56 5.28 2.32
CA VAL A 239 -4.83 4.71 3.47
C VAL A 239 -3.70 3.89 2.90
N PHE A 240 -2.83 4.58 2.17
CA PHE A 240 -1.41 4.33 2.15
C PHE A 240 -0.80 5.67 2.58
N LEU A 241 0.24 5.65 3.42
CA LEU A 241 1.22 6.73 3.61
C LEU A 241 1.01 7.97 4.51
N SER A 242 0.05 8.10 5.44
CA SER A 242 0.20 9.21 6.42
C SER A 242 -0.34 9.04 7.84
N LEU A 243 -1.27 8.13 8.10
CA LEU A 243 -1.84 8.00 9.46
C LEU A 243 -1.05 7.06 10.37
N ASP A 244 -0.24 6.14 9.82
CA ASP A 244 0.63 5.28 10.64
C ASP A 244 1.90 6.01 11.08
N ASP A 245 2.49 6.89 10.26
CA ASP A 245 3.66 7.67 10.69
C ASP A 245 3.28 8.72 11.74
N ASP A 246 2.12 9.39 11.61
CA ASP A 246 1.64 10.33 12.64
C ASP A 246 1.17 9.63 13.92
N PHE A 247 0.61 8.42 13.84
CA PHE A 247 0.20 7.64 15.03
C PHE A 247 1.37 6.90 15.68
N ALA A 248 2.32 6.36 14.90
CA ALA A 248 3.57 5.78 15.38
C ALA A 248 4.49 6.86 15.98
N ALA A 249 4.66 8.03 15.35
CA ALA A 249 5.40 9.15 15.93
C ALA A 249 4.72 9.70 17.20
N ALA A 250 3.38 9.70 17.25
CA ALA A 250 2.64 10.10 18.45
C ALA A 250 2.67 9.04 19.57
N THR A 251 3.00 7.77 19.27
CA THR A 251 3.03 6.67 20.26
C THR A 251 4.44 6.21 20.64
N SER A 252 5.45 6.33 19.77
CA SER A 252 6.85 5.98 20.04
C SER A 252 7.58 7.10 20.79
N GLY A 253 7.24 8.37 20.49
CA GLY A 253 7.92 9.53 21.07
C GLY A 253 9.33 9.80 20.52
N TYR A 254 9.75 9.06 19.48
CA TYR A 254 11.03 9.21 18.80
C TYR A 254 10.87 9.94 17.46
N THR A 255 11.91 10.67 17.06
CA THR A 255 11.92 11.49 15.84
C THR A 255 12.25 10.63 14.62
N ALA A 256 11.57 10.88 13.50
CA ALA A 256 11.84 10.19 12.25
C ALA A 256 13.27 10.48 11.74
N ILE A 257 13.87 9.48 11.09
CA ILE A 257 15.16 9.59 10.38
C ILE A 257 14.89 9.18 8.95
N ALA A 258 14.91 10.12 8.01
CA ALA A 258 14.63 9.86 6.61
C ALA A 258 13.30 9.12 6.36
N SER A 259 12.19 9.67 6.89
CA SER A 259 10.82 9.12 6.82
C SER A 259 10.57 7.78 7.53
N TYR A 260 11.61 7.18 8.11
CA TYR A 260 11.48 6.01 8.98
C TYR A 260 11.32 6.45 10.43
N VAL A 261 10.26 5.99 11.09
CA VAL A 261 10.01 6.25 12.51
C VAL A 261 10.57 5.09 13.34
N PRO A 262 11.69 5.26 14.06
CA PRO A 262 12.20 4.23 14.94
C PRO A 262 11.26 4.03 16.14
N ILE A 263 11.26 2.81 16.68
CA ILE A 263 10.53 2.46 17.91
C ILE A 263 11.44 2.46 19.15
N SER A 264 12.74 2.68 18.94
CA SER A 264 13.77 2.77 19.97
C SER A 264 14.65 4.02 19.82
N ASP A 265 15.40 4.39 20.87
CA ASP A 265 16.30 5.56 20.81
C ASP A 265 17.59 5.24 20.04
N VAL A 266 17.58 5.54 18.74
CA VAL A 266 18.75 5.41 17.86
C VAL A 266 19.36 6.76 17.46
N THR A 267 18.97 7.85 18.11
CA THR A 267 19.45 9.20 17.78
C THR A 267 20.97 9.34 17.89
N VAL A 268 21.57 8.70 18.91
CA VAL A 268 23.03 8.67 19.10
C VAL A 268 23.76 7.77 18.10
N HIS A 269 23.09 6.79 17.51
CA HIS A 269 23.63 5.93 16.45
C HIS A 269 23.68 6.68 15.13
N ALA A 270 22.57 7.35 14.79
CA ALA A 270 22.45 8.16 13.57
C ALA A 270 23.49 9.28 13.49
N ALA A 271 23.95 9.80 14.65
CA ALA A 271 24.96 10.85 14.75
C ALA A 271 26.38 10.44 14.30
N ILE A 272 26.62 9.17 13.89
CA ILE A 272 27.91 8.75 13.31
C ILE A 272 28.21 9.51 12.01
N ASP A 273 27.19 9.95 11.30
CA ASP A 273 27.32 10.68 10.05
C ASP A 273 27.93 12.07 10.24
N LEU A 274 27.79 12.66 11.43
CA LEU A 274 28.47 13.90 11.81
C LEU A 274 29.99 13.72 11.88
N ASP A 275 30.47 12.53 12.29
CA ASP A 275 31.90 12.19 12.28
C ASP A 275 32.41 12.04 10.83
N VAL A 276 31.60 11.44 9.96
CA VAL A 276 31.88 11.34 8.51
C VAL A 276 31.86 12.71 7.83
N ALA A 277 30.92 13.58 8.17
CA ALA A 277 30.84 14.96 7.66
C ALA A 277 32.02 15.82 8.16
N ALA A 278 32.42 15.68 9.42
CA ALA A 278 33.61 16.35 9.95
C ALA A 278 34.90 15.86 9.27
N MET A 279 34.96 14.58 8.91
CA MET A 279 36.06 14.04 8.09
C MET A 279 36.08 14.67 6.69
N ASP A 280 34.92 14.82 6.05
CA ASP A 280 34.81 15.49 4.73
C ASP A 280 35.35 16.92 4.76
N GLU A 281 34.87 17.72 5.72
CA GLU A 281 35.27 19.13 5.88
C GLU A 281 36.78 19.25 6.12
N ALA A 282 37.35 18.37 6.95
CA ALA A 282 38.78 18.34 7.21
C ALA A 282 39.60 17.93 5.97
N LEU A 283 39.13 16.97 5.18
CA LEU A 283 39.82 16.53 3.96
C LEU A 283 39.78 17.61 2.87
N ASP A 284 38.65 18.32 2.69
CA ASP A 284 38.53 19.44 1.75
C ASP A 284 39.47 20.61 2.14
N ALA A 285 39.65 20.83 3.46
CA ALA A 285 40.59 21.81 3.99
C ALA A 285 42.07 21.33 4.01
N ALA A 286 42.35 20.10 3.57
CA ALA A 286 43.66 19.43 3.66
C ALA A 286 44.23 19.34 5.09
N GLU A 287 43.35 19.22 6.09
CA GLU A 287 43.65 19.01 7.50
C GLU A 287 43.69 17.49 7.83
N TRP A 288 44.69 16.79 7.31
CA TRP A 288 44.76 15.32 7.33
C TRP A 288 44.75 14.67 8.72
N ASP A 289 45.43 15.27 9.71
CA ASP A 289 45.41 14.76 11.08
C ASP A 289 44.03 14.95 11.73
N THR A 290 43.33 16.04 11.43
CA THR A 290 41.95 16.28 11.88
C THR A 290 41.00 15.25 11.26
N ALA A 291 41.12 15.01 9.94
CA ALA A 291 40.34 14.00 9.24
C ALA A 291 40.54 12.59 9.83
N TRP A 292 41.80 12.23 10.13
CA TRP A 292 42.10 10.98 10.81
C TRP A 292 41.46 10.91 12.20
N SER A 293 41.52 11.97 13.00
CA SER A 293 40.85 11.97 14.32
C SER A 293 39.33 11.85 14.23
N SER A 294 38.68 12.50 13.26
CA SER A 294 37.24 12.31 13.03
C SER A 294 36.89 10.84 12.71
N TYR A 295 37.72 10.17 11.92
CA TYR A 295 37.56 8.75 11.59
C TYR A 295 37.89 7.79 12.74
N ALA A 296 39.01 8.00 13.43
CA ALA A 296 39.59 7.06 14.38
C ALA A 296 39.13 7.26 15.83
N ASP A 297 38.93 8.52 16.24
CA ASP A 297 38.58 8.91 17.61
C ASP A 297 37.08 9.26 17.74
N GLY A 298 36.48 9.80 16.67
CA GLY A 298 35.09 10.25 16.64
C GLY A 298 34.82 11.42 17.59
N GLY A 299 33.56 11.85 17.66
CA GLY A 299 33.16 12.90 18.60
C GLY A 299 31.66 13.11 18.76
N ASN A 300 30.84 12.44 17.96
CA ASN A 300 29.39 12.69 17.92
C ASN A 300 28.56 11.47 18.36
N SER A 301 28.86 10.26 17.88
CA SER A 301 28.09 9.06 18.24
C SER A 301 28.47 8.50 19.62
N VAL A 302 27.73 8.84 20.67
CA VAL A 302 28.04 8.41 22.05
C VAL A 302 27.71 6.92 22.27
N LYS A 303 28.72 6.11 22.61
CA LYS A 303 28.60 4.68 22.92
C LYS A 303 28.21 4.42 24.37
N SER A 304 28.92 5.02 25.31
CA SER A 304 28.70 4.84 26.75
C SER A 304 29.39 5.93 27.56
N TYR A 305 29.20 5.96 28.88
CA TYR A 305 29.90 6.89 29.77
C TYR A 305 30.88 6.13 30.67
N ASP A 306 32.10 6.64 30.80
CA ASP A 306 33.09 6.10 31.73
C ASP A 306 32.68 6.34 33.19
N SER A 307 33.42 5.74 34.13
CA SER A 307 33.16 5.89 35.57
C SER A 307 33.27 7.32 36.11
N ALA A 308 33.83 8.26 35.33
CA ALA A 308 33.91 9.68 35.65
C ALA A 308 32.79 10.51 34.99
N GLY A 309 31.91 9.88 34.19
CA GLY A 309 30.84 10.53 33.45
C GLY A 309 31.29 11.15 32.11
N THR A 310 32.48 10.79 31.61
CA THR A 310 32.97 11.22 30.30
C THR A 310 32.38 10.33 29.22
N PRO A 311 31.80 10.87 28.14
CA PRO A 311 31.32 10.06 27.03
C PRO A 311 32.50 9.35 26.33
N THR A 312 32.24 8.12 25.94
CA THR A 312 33.03 7.33 25.00
C THR A 312 32.25 7.25 23.69
N TYR A 313 32.93 7.30 22.56
CA TYR A 313 32.29 7.40 21.25
C TYR A 313 32.41 6.10 20.46
N ARG A 314 31.42 5.82 19.62
CA ARG A 314 31.57 4.93 18.46
C ARG A 314 32.42 5.67 17.44
N THR A 315 33.21 4.92 16.68
CA THR A 315 34.10 5.51 15.67
C THR A 315 33.93 4.73 14.38
N VAL A 316 34.03 5.42 13.25
CA VAL A 316 33.93 4.78 11.93
C VAL A 316 35.04 3.75 11.75
N ARG A 317 36.22 4.01 12.31
CA ARG A 317 37.31 3.04 12.43
C ARG A 317 36.91 1.77 13.18
N GLY A 318 36.12 1.91 14.25
CA GLY A 318 35.64 0.79 15.06
C GLY A 318 34.71 -0.17 14.32
N PHE A 319 34.14 0.24 13.19
CA PHE A 319 33.32 -0.62 12.33
C PHE A 319 34.16 -1.63 11.52
N SER A 320 35.48 -1.43 11.42
CA SER A 320 36.40 -2.46 10.90
C SER A 320 36.70 -3.48 11.99
N THR A 321 35.81 -4.47 12.13
CA THR A 321 35.92 -5.52 13.15
C THR A 321 35.60 -6.90 12.56
N ASP A 322 35.92 -7.95 13.32
CA ASP A 322 35.55 -9.32 12.98
C ASP A 322 34.07 -9.56 13.31
N LEU A 323 33.28 -9.89 12.28
CA LEU A 323 31.84 -10.16 12.33
C LEU A 323 31.54 -11.56 11.75
N SER A 324 32.46 -12.50 11.94
CA SER A 324 32.36 -13.87 11.41
C SER A 324 31.02 -14.52 11.75
N GLY A 325 30.37 -15.10 10.73
CA GLY A 325 29.06 -15.77 10.85
C GLY A 325 27.88 -14.97 10.29
N GLU A 326 28.09 -13.71 9.90
CA GLU A 326 27.12 -12.91 9.17
C GLU A 326 27.35 -13.07 7.66
N ALA A 327 26.30 -13.41 6.90
CA ALA A 327 26.47 -13.79 5.49
C ALA A 327 27.14 -12.69 4.65
N THR A 328 26.70 -11.43 4.80
CA THR A 328 27.31 -10.30 4.08
C THR A 328 28.76 -10.06 4.52
N TYR A 329 29.11 -10.22 5.80
CA TYR A 329 30.49 -10.07 6.24
C TYR A 329 31.39 -11.20 5.70
N ASP A 330 30.92 -12.43 5.75
CA ASP A 330 31.66 -13.61 5.33
C ASP A 330 32.06 -13.53 3.85
N GLU A 331 31.22 -12.93 2.99
CA GLU A 331 31.56 -12.61 1.60
C GLU A 331 32.73 -11.62 1.49
N TYR A 332 32.71 -10.53 2.27
CA TYR A 332 33.77 -9.53 2.29
C TYR A 332 35.08 -10.09 2.84
N TYR A 333 34.99 -10.92 3.87
CA TYR A 333 36.14 -11.63 4.43
C TYR A 333 36.70 -12.65 3.43
N ALA A 334 35.86 -13.37 2.69
CA ALA A 334 36.29 -14.34 1.68
C ALA A 334 37.11 -13.68 0.55
N TYR A 335 36.75 -12.46 0.15
CA TYR A 335 37.49 -11.70 -0.86
C TYR A 335 38.78 -11.05 -0.30
N HIS A 336 38.69 -10.33 0.82
CA HIS A 336 39.83 -9.57 1.35
C HIS A 336 40.81 -10.40 2.20
N GLY A 337 40.34 -11.49 2.82
CA GLY A 337 41.10 -12.31 3.75
C GLY A 337 41.53 -11.59 5.04
N ASN A 338 40.88 -10.47 5.37
CA ASN A 338 41.28 -9.59 6.47
C ASN A 338 40.07 -8.83 7.05
N ALA A 339 39.82 -8.95 8.35
CA ALA A 339 38.75 -8.25 9.05
C ALA A 339 38.93 -6.71 9.10
N LEU A 340 40.17 -6.23 8.92
CA LEU A 340 40.51 -4.81 8.97
C LEU A 340 40.61 -4.17 7.57
N TYR A 341 40.04 -4.79 6.53
CA TYR A 341 40.20 -4.36 5.14
C TYR A 341 39.84 -2.89 4.92
N ALA A 342 38.74 -2.41 5.52
CA ALA A 342 38.27 -1.04 5.36
C ALA A 342 39.17 -0.03 6.10
N ASP A 343 39.66 -0.36 7.30
CA ASP A 343 40.65 0.46 8.01
C ASP A 343 42.00 0.51 7.29
N ASP A 344 42.48 -0.62 6.77
CA ASP A 344 43.69 -0.68 5.97
C ASP A 344 43.57 0.19 4.71
N TYR A 345 42.41 0.21 4.07
CA TYR A 345 42.14 1.04 2.90
C TYR A 345 42.24 2.54 3.21
N ILE A 346 41.56 3.02 4.27
CA ILE A 346 41.55 4.44 4.65
C ILE A 346 42.93 4.87 5.19
N ARG A 347 43.54 4.03 6.02
CA ARG A 347 44.87 4.28 6.58
C ARG A 347 45.94 4.32 5.50
N ALA A 348 45.85 3.47 4.47
CA ALA A 348 46.74 3.55 3.30
C ALA A 348 46.61 4.88 2.55
N ALA A 349 45.38 5.37 2.32
CA ALA A 349 45.14 6.63 1.62
C ALA A 349 45.74 7.84 2.35
N LEU A 350 45.65 7.85 3.69
CA LEU A 350 46.09 8.97 4.54
C LEU A 350 47.55 8.87 5.00
N TRP A 351 48.19 7.71 4.85
CA TRP A 351 49.49 7.39 5.47
C TRP A 351 50.60 8.44 5.25
N ASP A 352 50.75 8.89 4.00
CA ASP A 352 51.82 9.82 3.61
C ASP A 352 51.48 11.29 3.90
N ARG A 353 50.27 11.57 4.42
CA ARG A 353 49.72 12.93 4.62
C ARG A 353 49.56 13.32 6.09
N VAL A 354 49.34 12.34 6.96
CA VAL A 354 49.27 12.51 8.41
C VAL A 354 50.67 12.68 9.03
N ALA A 355 50.74 13.41 10.13
CA ALA A 355 52.00 13.64 10.84
C ALA A 355 52.62 12.32 11.33
N ASP A 356 53.94 12.29 11.50
CA ASP A 356 54.63 11.13 12.08
C ASP A 356 54.21 10.82 13.51
N SER A 357 53.62 11.80 14.21
CA SER A 357 53.04 11.64 15.54
C SER A 357 51.59 11.16 15.54
N SER A 358 50.96 11.01 14.37
CA SER A 358 49.57 10.57 14.24
C SER A 358 49.38 9.13 14.74
N SER A 359 48.23 8.85 15.34
CA SER A 359 47.84 7.48 15.71
C SER A 359 47.65 6.57 14.49
N ALA A 360 47.52 7.12 13.28
CA ALA A 360 47.54 6.34 12.04
C ALA A 360 48.82 5.50 11.87
N LYS A 361 49.97 6.00 12.39
CA LYS A 361 51.28 5.35 12.24
C LYS A 361 51.69 4.50 13.45
N THR A 362 50.77 4.21 14.37
CA THR A 362 51.03 3.25 15.45
C THR A 362 50.98 1.81 14.94
N ASP A 363 50.13 1.56 13.95
CA ASP A 363 50.01 0.28 13.27
C ASP A 363 50.97 0.21 12.08
N ALA A 364 51.17 -0.98 11.50
CA ALA A 364 52.00 -1.12 10.30
C ALA A 364 51.36 -0.39 9.10
N ARG A 365 52.19 0.14 8.18
CA ARG A 365 51.70 0.68 6.90
C ARG A 365 51.04 -0.46 6.13
N PRO A 366 49.77 -0.32 5.69
CA PRO A 366 49.16 -1.28 4.79
C PRO A 366 49.89 -1.30 3.43
N ASP A 367 49.98 -2.47 2.80
CA ASP A 367 50.71 -2.62 1.53
C ASP A 367 50.02 -1.89 0.36
N LEU A 368 48.73 -1.55 0.50
CA LEU A 368 47.95 -0.79 -0.49
C LEU A 368 48.64 0.52 -0.87
N TRP A 369 48.84 0.71 -2.17
CA TRP A 369 49.44 1.91 -2.78
C TRP A 369 50.81 2.31 -2.20
N SER A 370 51.52 1.40 -1.54
CA SER A 370 52.85 1.68 -0.97
C SER A 370 53.89 2.10 -2.01
N ASP A 371 53.75 1.62 -3.24
CA ASP A 371 54.59 1.97 -4.40
C ASP A 371 53.98 3.07 -5.29
N ILE A 372 52.84 3.65 -4.92
CA ILE A 372 52.09 4.61 -5.74
C ILE A 372 52.04 5.97 -5.01
N SER A 373 52.36 7.05 -5.72
CA SER A 373 52.21 8.41 -5.20
C SER A 373 50.81 8.93 -5.48
N LEU A 374 49.88 8.77 -4.53
CA LEU A 374 48.55 9.37 -4.61
C LEU A 374 48.62 10.90 -4.62
N THR A 375 47.75 11.56 -5.39
CA THR A 375 47.52 13.01 -5.26
C THR A 375 46.67 13.30 -4.03
N ASP A 376 46.65 14.55 -3.57
CA ASP A 376 45.82 14.94 -2.42
C ASP A 376 44.33 14.75 -2.70
N VAL A 377 43.90 15.02 -3.93
CA VAL A 377 42.51 14.79 -4.37
C VAL A 377 42.17 13.30 -4.35
N MET A 378 43.06 12.43 -4.83
CA MET A 378 42.84 10.98 -4.77
C MET A 378 42.76 10.49 -3.34
N ALA A 379 43.70 10.88 -2.48
CA ALA A 379 43.71 10.46 -1.09
C ALA A 379 42.45 10.90 -0.33
N TYR A 380 41.97 12.12 -0.59
CA TYR A 380 40.69 12.59 -0.09
C TYR A 380 39.56 11.66 -0.55
N GLN A 381 39.38 11.44 -1.86
CA GLN A 381 38.27 10.64 -2.35
C GLN A 381 38.30 9.19 -1.84
N LEU A 382 39.49 8.57 -1.79
CA LEU A 382 39.66 7.20 -1.28
C LEU A 382 39.31 7.12 0.21
N ALA A 383 39.84 8.03 1.03
CA ALA A 383 39.59 8.02 2.47
C ALA A 383 38.12 8.30 2.81
N TYR A 384 37.53 9.33 2.21
CA TYR A 384 36.16 9.73 2.50
C TYR A 384 35.13 8.69 2.03
N LYS A 385 35.25 8.21 0.80
CA LYS A 385 34.31 7.22 0.25
C LYS A 385 34.52 5.82 0.81
N GLY A 386 35.75 5.48 1.22
CA GLY A 386 36.01 4.26 1.99
C GLY A 386 35.25 4.28 3.31
N ALA A 387 35.29 5.40 4.03
CA ALA A 387 34.53 5.56 5.28
C ALA A 387 33.02 5.44 5.06
N GLN A 388 32.48 6.07 4.01
CA GLN A 388 31.05 5.97 3.69
C GLN A 388 30.65 4.55 3.27
N TYR A 389 31.28 3.98 2.25
CA TYR A 389 30.71 2.84 1.54
C TYR A 389 31.34 1.49 1.90
N GLN A 390 32.44 1.47 2.66
CA GLN A 390 32.98 0.23 3.21
C GLN A 390 32.66 0.11 4.70
N ASN A 391 32.99 1.12 5.52
CA ASN A 391 32.78 1.06 6.97
C ASN A 391 31.30 1.16 7.36
N THR A 392 30.59 2.23 6.97
CA THR A 392 29.19 2.39 7.43
C THR A 392 28.23 1.43 6.73
N TRP A 393 28.50 1.06 5.48
CA TRP A 393 27.68 0.12 4.72
C TRP A 393 27.67 -1.27 5.37
N ILE A 394 28.84 -1.86 5.65
CA ILE A 394 28.90 -3.21 6.26
C ILE A 394 28.33 -3.21 7.69
N TYR A 395 28.52 -2.11 8.42
CA TYR A 395 28.04 -2.01 9.79
C TYR A 395 26.52 -1.79 9.87
N SER A 396 25.91 -1.15 8.87
CA SER A 396 24.45 -1.12 8.73
C SER A 396 23.89 -2.53 8.53
N THR A 397 24.54 -3.37 7.72
CA THR A 397 24.12 -4.78 7.54
C THR A 397 24.35 -5.62 8.79
N HIS A 398 25.42 -5.35 9.55
CA HIS A 398 25.72 -6.02 10.81
C HIS A 398 24.57 -5.91 11.82
N GLU A 399 24.02 -4.70 12.00
CA GLU A 399 22.93 -4.49 12.96
C GLU A 399 21.65 -5.22 12.55
N LEU A 400 21.41 -5.41 11.24
CA LEU A 400 20.30 -6.22 10.76
C LEU A 400 20.48 -7.71 11.10
N TYR A 401 21.68 -8.27 10.89
CA TYR A 401 21.95 -9.66 11.32
C TYR A 401 21.92 -9.81 12.85
N SER A 402 22.39 -8.79 13.58
CA SER A 402 22.25 -8.76 15.04
C SER A 402 20.78 -8.73 15.48
N ALA A 403 19.90 -8.06 14.73
CA ALA A 403 18.47 -8.09 14.97
C ALA A 403 17.90 -9.50 14.79
N LEU A 404 18.27 -10.19 13.70
CA LEU A 404 17.86 -11.57 13.44
C LEU A 404 18.34 -12.54 14.53
N GLU A 405 19.61 -12.45 14.94
CA GLU A 405 20.15 -13.25 16.03
C GLU A 405 19.37 -13.02 17.34
N LYS A 406 19.11 -11.75 17.69
CA LYS A 406 18.32 -11.40 18.88
C LYS A 406 16.88 -11.90 18.77
N CYS A 407 16.27 -11.85 17.59
CA CYS A 407 14.91 -12.34 17.36
C CYS A 407 14.85 -13.86 17.56
N ASN A 408 15.78 -14.59 16.93
CA ASN A 408 15.90 -16.05 17.04
C ASN A 408 16.20 -16.51 18.48
N ASP A 409 16.87 -15.69 19.27
CA ASP A 409 17.08 -15.89 20.71
C ASP A 409 15.84 -15.56 21.58
N GLY A 410 14.74 -15.08 20.98
CA GLY A 410 13.50 -14.67 21.64
C GLY A 410 13.58 -13.29 22.32
N ASN A 411 14.59 -12.48 22.01
CA ASN A 411 14.77 -11.14 22.56
C ASN A 411 14.15 -10.08 21.65
N VAL A 412 12.82 -9.91 21.74
CA VAL A 412 12.03 -8.94 20.96
C VAL A 412 11.70 -7.65 21.74
N ASP A 413 12.54 -7.27 22.70
CA ASP A 413 12.38 -6.04 23.48
C ASP A 413 12.65 -4.79 22.62
N ASP A 414 11.72 -3.83 22.61
CA ASP A 414 11.81 -2.64 21.75
C ASP A 414 13.10 -1.82 22.02
N ASP A 415 13.57 -1.72 23.26
CA ASP A 415 14.70 -0.84 23.66
C ASP A 415 16.09 -1.53 23.64
N SER A 416 16.14 -2.86 23.60
CA SER A 416 17.40 -3.61 23.74
C SER A 416 17.49 -4.93 22.96
N GLY A 417 16.40 -5.35 22.35
CA GLY A 417 16.26 -6.58 21.59
C GLY A 417 16.40 -6.38 20.08
N ALA A 418 15.77 -7.28 19.33
CA ALA A 418 15.77 -7.30 17.87
C ALA A 418 15.27 -5.98 17.24
N PRO A 419 14.18 -5.34 17.73
CA PRO A 419 13.72 -4.09 17.13
C PRO A 419 14.72 -2.93 17.28
N HIS A 420 15.45 -2.87 18.40
CA HIS A 420 16.49 -1.84 18.59
C HIS A 420 17.62 -1.98 17.57
N ALA A 421 18.10 -3.21 17.36
CA ALA A 421 19.14 -3.51 16.37
C ALA A 421 18.66 -3.22 14.94
N TRP A 422 17.40 -3.53 14.65
CA TRP A 422 16.79 -3.20 13.36
C TRP A 422 16.77 -1.69 13.08
N ASP A 423 16.38 -0.89 14.09
CA ASP A 423 16.43 0.57 14.03
C ASP A 423 17.87 1.11 13.93
N GLU A 424 18.85 0.47 14.60
CA GLU A 424 20.28 0.81 14.50
C GLU A 424 20.79 0.63 13.06
N GLY A 425 20.35 -0.44 12.37
CA GLY A 425 20.66 -0.69 10.97
C GLY A 425 20.23 0.45 10.05
N TRP A 426 19.02 0.99 10.23
CA TRP A 426 18.55 2.17 9.49
C TRP A 426 19.32 3.44 9.86
N ALA A 427 19.59 3.64 11.15
CA ALA A 427 20.33 4.80 11.63
C ALA A 427 21.74 4.90 11.02
N PHE A 428 22.43 3.77 10.84
CA PHE A 428 23.73 3.72 10.16
C PHE A 428 23.65 3.77 8.63
N TYR A 429 22.48 3.50 8.04
CA TYR A 429 22.25 3.66 6.60
C TYR A 429 21.96 5.12 6.20
N ALA A 430 21.08 5.77 6.95
CA ALA A 430 20.56 7.11 6.65
C ALA A 430 21.37 8.25 7.27
N GLY A 431 21.67 8.14 8.57
CA GLY A 431 22.33 9.19 9.34
C GLY A 431 21.41 10.33 9.77
N SER A 432 21.83 11.07 10.79
CA SER A 432 21.08 12.20 11.39
C SER A 432 20.92 13.42 10.46
N LEU A 433 21.84 13.64 9.53
CA LEU A 433 21.88 14.74 8.57
C LEU A 433 20.90 14.55 7.41
N ALA A 434 20.29 13.38 7.25
CA ALA A 434 19.22 13.15 6.28
C ALA A 434 17.91 13.88 6.67
N GLY A 435 17.79 14.31 7.94
CA GLY A 435 16.60 14.99 8.44
C GLY A 435 15.42 14.06 8.69
N GLU A 436 14.27 14.63 9.05
CA GLU A 436 13.05 13.86 9.33
C GLU A 436 12.41 13.28 8.07
N ASP A 437 12.47 14.00 6.94
CA ASP A 437 11.83 13.63 5.67
C ASP A 437 12.82 13.09 4.62
N GLY A 438 14.10 12.95 4.98
CA GLY A 438 15.13 12.44 4.09
C GLY A 438 15.60 13.44 3.02
N LYS A 439 15.13 14.70 3.06
CA LYS A 439 15.42 15.70 2.01
C LYS A 439 16.58 16.62 2.35
N ASP A 440 17.19 16.46 3.54
CA ASP A 440 18.36 17.24 3.96
C ASP A 440 19.68 16.68 3.37
N SER A 441 20.78 17.40 3.60
CA SER A 441 22.10 17.08 3.03
C SER A 441 22.82 15.96 3.80
N GLY A 442 22.28 14.74 3.74
CA GLY A 442 22.91 13.54 4.30
C GLY A 442 24.25 13.17 3.64
N VAL A 443 25.08 12.42 4.35
CA VAL A 443 26.41 11.97 3.87
C VAL A 443 26.57 10.45 3.81
N LEU A 444 25.56 9.66 4.13
CA LEU A 444 25.63 8.20 4.11
C LEU A 444 24.93 7.60 2.87
N SER A 445 24.69 6.29 2.89
CA SER A 445 24.19 5.51 1.74
C SER A 445 22.80 5.96 1.27
N TYR A 446 21.92 6.39 2.18
CA TYR A 446 20.60 6.95 1.82
C TYR A 446 20.74 8.16 0.87
N ALA A 447 21.58 9.14 1.23
CA ALA A 447 21.81 10.34 0.41
C ALA A 447 22.55 10.01 -0.90
N LEU A 448 23.37 8.95 -0.90
CA LEU A 448 23.97 8.44 -2.13
C LEU A 448 22.88 7.93 -3.09
N ALA A 449 21.92 7.14 -2.62
CA ALA A 449 20.83 6.60 -3.45
C ALA A 449 20.03 7.72 -4.14
N ASP A 450 19.64 8.76 -3.39
CA ASP A 450 18.93 9.93 -3.95
C ASP A 450 19.77 10.69 -4.97
N LYS A 451 21.08 10.82 -4.72
CA LYS A 451 21.99 11.44 -5.69
C LYS A 451 22.16 10.61 -6.96
N ARG A 452 22.19 9.28 -6.85
CA ARG A 452 22.39 8.38 -8.00
C ARG A 452 21.12 8.23 -8.82
N CYS A 453 19.95 8.22 -8.21
CA CYS A 453 18.69 8.13 -8.94
C CYS A 453 18.58 9.22 -10.01
N SER A 454 19.00 10.45 -9.68
CA SER A 454 18.94 11.59 -10.60
C SER A 454 19.92 11.44 -11.75
N ASN A 455 20.98 10.65 -11.57
CA ASN A 455 21.96 10.38 -12.60
C ASN A 455 21.56 9.19 -13.47
N PHE A 456 20.80 8.24 -12.94
CA PHE A 456 20.49 6.97 -13.60
C PHE A 456 19.04 6.85 -14.10
N GLY A 457 18.23 7.89 -13.90
CA GLY A 457 16.83 7.89 -14.29
C GLY A 457 15.94 7.02 -13.42
N THR A 458 16.38 6.70 -12.20
CA THR A 458 15.66 5.83 -11.26
C THR A 458 15.07 6.60 -10.07
N CYS A 459 14.88 7.92 -10.25
CA CYS A 459 14.11 8.70 -9.28
C CYS A 459 12.63 8.50 -9.52
N VAL A 460 11.91 8.64 -8.43
CA VAL A 460 10.47 8.48 -8.31
C VAL A 460 9.70 9.36 -9.27
N ASP A 461 10.05 10.65 -9.31
CA ASP A 461 9.35 11.65 -10.12
C ASP A 461 9.57 11.48 -11.63
N ASN A 462 10.55 10.66 -12.04
CA ASN A 462 10.95 10.46 -13.44
C ASN A 462 10.50 9.09 -13.99
N LEU A 463 9.85 8.27 -13.18
CA LEU A 463 9.31 6.97 -13.56
C LEU A 463 7.77 7.07 -13.57
N PRO A 464 7.05 6.24 -14.35
CA PRO A 464 5.66 5.93 -14.02
C PRO A 464 5.63 5.58 -12.53
N LEU A 465 4.81 6.27 -11.75
CA LEU A 465 4.71 5.98 -10.32
C LEU A 465 4.31 4.51 -10.20
N PRO A 466 5.08 3.69 -9.47
CA PRO A 466 4.69 2.32 -9.26
C PRO A 466 3.31 2.26 -8.62
N SER A 467 2.44 1.36 -9.10
CA SER A 467 1.05 1.23 -8.64
C SER A 467 0.92 1.05 -7.13
N TRP A 468 1.96 0.48 -6.50
CA TRP A 468 2.07 0.29 -5.06
C TRP A 468 2.31 1.57 -4.27
N ARG A 469 2.74 2.64 -4.93
CA ARG A 469 3.28 3.83 -4.30
C ARG A 469 2.27 4.97 -4.27
N ASP A 470 2.09 5.55 -3.09
CA ASP A 470 1.44 6.85 -2.94
C ASP A 470 2.50 7.97 -2.91
N THR A 471 2.17 9.15 -3.43
CA THR A 471 3.11 10.25 -3.76
C THR A 471 3.80 10.90 -2.55
N ASP A 472 3.52 10.42 -1.34
CA ASP A 472 3.83 11.05 -0.06
C ASP A 472 4.72 10.20 0.90
N ASP A 473 5.39 9.12 0.44
CA ASP A 473 6.27 8.27 1.29
C ASP A 473 7.59 8.95 1.70
N GLY A 474 7.90 10.11 1.12
CA GLY A 474 9.05 10.94 1.46
C GLY A 474 10.39 10.51 0.86
N ALA A 475 10.48 9.36 0.18
CA ALA A 475 11.72 8.88 -0.45
C ALA A 475 11.90 9.44 -1.87
N ASN A 476 13.09 9.93 -2.24
CA ASN A 476 13.34 10.53 -3.57
C ASN A 476 13.92 9.54 -4.62
N SER A 477 14.44 8.39 -4.20
CA SER A 477 14.94 7.33 -5.09
C SER A 477 14.12 6.06 -4.98
N ASN A 478 14.05 5.26 -6.06
CA ASN A 478 13.37 3.96 -6.04
C ASN A 478 13.96 3.02 -4.97
N VAL A 479 15.29 3.01 -4.84
CA VAL A 479 16.01 2.28 -3.80
C VAL A 479 15.54 2.66 -2.39
N ASN A 480 15.51 3.96 -2.06
CA ASN A 480 15.08 4.39 -0.73
C ASN A 480 13.60 4.09 -0.46
N ALA A 481 12.75 4.14 -1.49
CA ALA A 481 11.34 3.77 -1.36
C ALA A 481 11.17 2.27 -1.06
N LYS A 482 11.87 1.39 -1.81
CA LYS A 482 11.90 -0.07 -1.57
C LYS A 482 12.45 -0.39 -0.18
N LEU A 483 13.54 0.26 0.23
CA LEU A 483 14.15 0.08 1.55
C LEU A 483 13.20 0.52 2.67
N LEU A 484 12.56 1.69 2.56
CA LEU A 484 11.65 2.18 3.60
C LEU A 484 10.53 1.18 3.90
N ARG A 485 9.96 0.54 2.86
CA ARG A 485 8.95 -0.52 3.03
C ARG A 485 9.51 -1.77 3.70
N LEU A 486 10.68 -2.26 3.26
CA LEU A 486 11.33 -3.42 3.87
C LEU A 486 11.66 -3.19 5.34
N TYR A 487 12.18 -2.00 5.67
CA TYR A 487 12.50 -1.65 7.04
C TYR A 487 11.25 -1.53 7.92
N ARG A 488 10.14 -0.98 7.41
CA ARG A 488 8.85 -0.93 8.14
C ARG A 488 8.27 -2.33 8.36
N ALA A 489 8.28 -3.19 7.34
CA ALA A 489 7.82 -4.57 7.45
C ALA A 489 8.68 -5.38 8.44
N GLY A 490 10.00 -5.25 8.33
CA GLY A 490 10.95 -5.92 9.22
C GLY A 490 10.89 -5.40 10.65
N GLN A 491 10.71 -4.09 10.88
CA GLN A 491 10.53 -3.55 12.24
C GLN A 491 9.32 -4.19 12.94
N ARG A 492 8.23 -4.45 12.20
CA ARG A 492 7.05 -5.15 12.72
C ARG A 492 7.32 -6.64 12.96
N ALA A 493 8.06 -7.29 12.08
CA ALA A 493 8.46 -8.70 12.25
C ALA A 493 9.38 -8.90 13.46
N MET A 494 10.37 -8.01 13.69
CA MET A 494 11.33 -8.10 14.80
C MET A 494 10.70 -7.94 16.18
N ARG A 495 9.41 -7.55 16.27
CA ARG A 495 8.65 -7.47 17.52
C ARG A 495 7.92 -8.77 17.86
N ASP A 496 7.95 -9.75 16.97
CA ASP A 496 7.26 -11.03 17.09
C ASP A 496 8.25 -12.19 16.92
N GLU A 497 8.47 -12.93 18.00
CA GLU A 497 9.38 -14.09 18.03
C GLU A 497 8.99 -15.20 17.04
N THR A 498 7.76 -15.19 16.51
CA THR A 498 7.28 -16.17 15.53
C THR A 498 7.51 -15.76 14.08
N ARG A 499 8.03 -14.56 13.84
CA ARG A 499 8.18 -13.96 12.51
C ARG A 499 9.64 -13.63 12.16
N CYS A 500 10.59 -14.16 12.91
CA CYS A 500 12.02 -13.91 12.70
C CYS A 500 12.50 -14.37 11.30
N ASP A 501 11.94 -15.48 10.79
CA ASP A 501 12.27 -16.03 9.47
C ASP A 501 11.89 -15.08 8.32
N GLU A 502 10.82 -14.27 8.48
CA GLU A 502 10.49 -13.21 7.51
C GLU A 502 11.61 -12.17 7.42
N GLY A 503 12.23 -11.87 8.57
CA GLY A 503 13.33 -10.93 8.68
C GLY A 503 14.53 -11.31 7.83
N GLU A 504 14.86 -12.60 7.74
CA GLU A 504 16.00 -13.08 6.92
C GLU A 504 15.79 -12.70 5.44
N SER A 505 14.58 -12.95 4.92
CA SER A 505 14.23 -12.57 3.54
C SER A 505 14.24 -11.05 3.33
N TYR A 506 13.81 -10.27 4.32
CA TYR A 506 13.88 -8.81 4.25
C TYR A 506 15.32 -8.30 4.23
N VAL A 507 16.22 -8.89 5.04
CA VAL A 507 17.65 -8.50 5.06
C VAL A 507 18.32 -8.77 3.72
N GLU A 508 18.07 -9.90 3.08
CA GLU A 508 18.61 -10.20 1.75
C GLU A 508 18.22 -9.14 0.71
N ARG A 509 16.94 -8.76 0.69
CA ARG A 509 16.43 -7.72 -0.21
C ARG A 509 16.93 -6.32 0.16
N ILE A 510 17.09 -6.02 1.45
CA ILE A 510 17.71 -4.76 1.91
C ILE A 510 19.15 -4.69 1.39
N VAL A 511 19.95 -5.75 1.56
CA VAL A 511 21.35 -5.80 1.09
C VAL A 511 21.42 -5.65 -0.44
N ALA A 512 20.52 -6.30 -1.18
CA ALA A 512 20.41 -6.15 -2.63
C ALA A 512 20.17 -4.68 -3.03
N GLN A 513 19.14 -4.05 -2.47
CA GLN A 513 18.79 -2.66 -2.76
C GLN A 513 19.88 -1.67 -2.29
N MET A 514 20.53 -1.93 -1.15
CA MET A 514 21.70 -1.15 -0.68
C MET A 514 22.92 -1.27 -1.62
N THR A 515 22.98 -2.29 -2.47
CA THR A 515 24.07 -2.51 -3.44
C THR A 515 23.89 -1.66 -4.70
N VAL A 516 22.63 -1.32 -5.07
CA VAL A 516 22.31 -0.57 -6.30
C VAL A 516 23.07 0.77 -6.42
N PRO A 517 23.14 1.63 -5.39
CA PRO A 517 23.89 2.89 -5.50
C PRO A 517 25.40 2.68 -5.63
N LEU A 518 25.95 1.54 -5.15
CA LEU A 518 27.36 1.18 -5.33
C LEU A 518 27.64 0.75 -6.77
N VAL A 519 26.73 -0.02 -7.38
CA VAL A 519 26.75 -0.38 -8.81
C VAL A 519 26.69 0.88 -9.68
N GLN A 520 25.71 1.75 -9.45
CA GLN A 520 25.55 3.01 -10.17
C GLN A 520 26.80 3.91 -10.03
N GLY A 521 27.37 4.00 -8.82
CA GLY A 521 28.63 4.69 -8.58
C GLY A 521 29.78 4.11 -9.40
N THR A 522 29.95 2.79 -9.33
CA THR A 522 31.01 2.05 -10.04
C THR A 522 30.91 2.26 -11.55
N LEU A 523 29.74 2.05 -12.15
CA LEU A 523 29.53 2.21 -13.59
C LEU A 523 29.80 3.65 -14.05
N ARG A 524 29.26 4.65 -13.33
CA ARG A 524 29.44 6.06 -13.70
C ARG A 524 30.91 6.46 -13.69
N TYR A 525 31.67 6.04 -12.68
CA TYR A 525 33.08 6.43 -12.56
C TYR A 525 34.01 5.57 -13.41
N ALA A 526 33.64 4.31 -13.70
CA ALA A 526 34.31 3.51 -14.72
C ALA A 526 34.21 4.18 -16.09
N TRP A 527 33.00 4.59 -16.49
CA TRP A 527 32.78 5.27 -17.77
C TRP A 527 33.45 6.65 -17.86
N ARG A 528 33.43 7.43 -16.77
CA ARG A 528 34.15 8.72 -16.70
C ARG A 528 35.67 8.56 -16.77
N SER A 529 36.18 7.40 -16.36
CA SER A 529 37.61 7.10 -16.32
C SER A 529 38.12 6.44 -17.61
N ASP A 530 37.27 5.73 -18.36
CA ASP A 530 37.67 5.04 -19.59
C ASP A 530 38.11 6.05 -20.69
N PRO A 531 39.35 5.91 -21.23
CA PRO A 531 39.82 6.69 -22.37
C PRO A 531 38.94 6.64 -23.63
N HIS A 532 38.11 5.59 -23.80
CA HIS A 532 37.19 5.41 -24.92
C HIS A 532 35.76 5.92 -24.65
N GLY A 533 35.47 6.38 -23.43
CA GLY A 533 34.19 7.00 -23.03
C GLY A 533 34.18 8.53 -23.23
N ASN A 534 33.70 9.29 -22.24
CA ASN A 534 33.65 10.77 -22.29
C ASN A 534 35.01 11.45 -22.08
N ASN A 535 35.97 10.73 -21.49
CA ASN A 535 37.29 11.26 -21.16
C ASN A 535 37.26 12.63 -20.44
N GLU A 536 36.24 12.85 -19.59
CA GLU A 536 35.98 14.15 -18.97
C GLU A 536 36.98 14.47 -17.84
N THR A 537 37.72 13.47 -17.34
CA THR A 537 38.57 13.64 -16.15
C THR A 537 39.80 12.72 -16.11
N LEU A 538 40.63 12.76 -17.15
CA LEU A 538 42.08 12.91 -16.93
C LEU A 538 42.42 14.37 -16.54
N GLY A 539 41.58 14.98 -15.70
CA GLY A 539 41.96 16.18 -14.95
C GLY A 539 43.24 15.82 -14.21
N SER A 540 44.20 16.74 -14.18
CA SER A 540 45.58 16.50 -13.69
C SER A 540 45.71 15.99 -12.24
N ASP A 541 44.60 15.75 -11.53
CA ASP A 541 44.50 15.40 -10.13
C ASP A 541 43.94 13.99 -9.84
N GLY A 542 43.38 13.25 -10.82
CA GLY A 542 42.99 11.83 -10.68
C GLY A 542 41.69 11.56 -9.90
N LYS A 543 40.82 12.57 -9.71
CA LYS A 543 39.61 12.47 -8.89
C LYS A 543 38.67 11.32 -9.29
N ALA A 544 38.23 11.29 -10.55
CA ALA A 544 37.21 10.34 -11.02
C ALA A 544 37.67 8.88 -10.86
N PHE A 545 38.96 8.60 -11.07
CA PHE A 545 39.52 7.26 -10.91
C PHE A 545 39.58 6.83 -9.44
N ALA A 546 39.89 7.76 -8.53
CA ALA A 546 39.81 7.47 -7.09
C ALA A 546 38.37 7.18 -6.63
N GLU A 547 37.38 7.90 -7.18
CA GLU A 547 35.97 7.61 -6.94
C GLU A 547 35.58 6.23 -7.51
N PHE A 548 36.02 5.90 -8.74
CA PHE A 548 35.82 4.56 -9.31
C PHE A 548 36.38 3.46 -8.40
N ASN A 549 37.63 3.60 -7.95
CA ASN A 549 38.25 2.62 -7.07
C ASN A 549 37.50 2.46 -5.74
N ALA A 550 37.05 3.56 -5.13
CA ALA A 550 36.33 3.49 -3.86
C ALA A 550 34.97 2.79 -3.97
N PHE A 551 34.19 3.09 -5.02
CA PHE A 551 32.92 2.40 -5.28
C PHE A 551 33.14 0.93 -5.65
N ALA A 552 34.10 0.65 -6.54
CA ALA A 552 34.40 -0.70 -6.98
C ALA A 552 34.92 -1.57 -5.81
N THR A 553 35.76 -1.02 -4.92
CA THR A 553 36.25 -1.77 -3.75
C THR A 553 35.12 -2.17 -2.80
N ALA A 554 34.11 -1.31 -2.64
CA ALA A 554 32.91 -1.63 -1.86
C ALA A 554 32.01 -2.68 -2.53
N LEU A 555 32.04 -2.80 -3.87
CA LEU A 555 31.17 -3.68 -4.65
C LEU A 555 31.79 -5.05 -4.98
N VAL A 556 33.11 -5.12 -5.24
CA VAL A 556 33.80 -6.32 -5.73
C VAL A 556 33.57 -7.56 -4.86
N PRO A 557 33.54 -7.51 -3.51
CA PRO A 557 33.31 -8.71 -2.72
C PRO A 557 31.95 -9.38 -3.00
N ARG A 558 30.90 -8.57 -3.23
CA ARG A 558 29.58 -9.06 -3.65
C ARG A 558 29.64 -9.72 -5.02
N LEU A 559 30.37 -9.11 -5.96
CA LEU A 559 30.62 -9.71 -7.28
C LEU A 559 31.40 -11.02 -7.17
N TYR A 560 32.40 -11.10 -6.30
CA TYR A 560 33.23 -12.29 -6.11
C TYR A 560 32.42 -13.48 -5.56
N ALA A 561 31.46 -13.21 -4.69
CA ALA A 561 30.51 -14.22 -4.20
C ALA A 561 29.61 -14.78 -5.33
N CYS A 562 29.25 -13.93 -6.31
CA CYS A 562 28.40 -14.28 -7.43
C CYS A 562 29.15 -14.94 -8.60
N ASP A 563 30.20 -14.28 -9.08
CA ASP A 563 31.01 -14.69 -10.23
C ASP A 563 32.45 -14.17 -10.07
N THR A 564 33.38 -15.10 -9.83
CA THR A 564 34.79 -14.79 -9.68
C THR A 564 35.42 -14.17 -10.94
N ASP A 565 34.94 -14.53 -12.14
CA ASP A 565 35.46 -13.98 -13.39
C ASP A 565 35.02 -12.52 -13.57
N ALA A 566 33.76 -12.21 -13.24
CA ALA A 566 33.25 -10.84 -13.23
C ALA A 566 33.99 -9.95 -12.21
N ALA A 567 34.21 -10.48 -11.00
CA ALA A 567 34.99 -9.82 -9.96
C ALA A 567 36.44 -9.55 -10.41
N ASP A 568 37.06 -10.50 -11.12
CA ASP A 568 38.40 -10.36 -11.68
C ASP A 568 38.47 -9.26 -12.76
N VAL A 569 37.44 -9.14 -13.61
CA VAL A 569 37.33 -8.03 -14.58
C VAL A 569 37.26 -6.70 -13.83
N LEU A 570 36.34 -6.54 -12.88
CA LEU A 570 36.20 -5.28 -12.15
C LEU A 570 37.49 -4.94 -11.37
N THR A 571 38.12 -5.94 -10.74
CA THR A 571 39.37 -5.79 -9.99
C THR A 571 40.49 -5.27 -10.86
N ARG A 572 40.74 -5.89 -12.02
CA ARG A 572 41.80 -5.43 -12.96
C ARG A 572 41.56 -4.00 -13.42
N ASN A 573 40.31 -3.59 -13.59
CA ASN A 573 39.98 -2.27 -14.12
C ASN A 573 40.02 -1.17 -13.05
N MET A 574 39.70 -1.48 -11.80
CA MET A 574 39.72 -0.50 -10.71
C MET A 574 41.12 -0.22 -10.11
N MET A 575 42.14 -1.02 -10.44
CA MET A 575 43.49 -0.86 -9.89
C MET A 575 44.09 0.51 -10.25
N ILE A 576 44.51 1.28 -9.24
CA ILE A 576 45.18 2.57 -9.45
C ILE A 576 46.53 2.33 -10.15
N PRO A 577 46.74 2.85 -11.37
CA PRO A 577 48.00 2.65 -12.07
C PRO A 577 49.11 3.51 -11.46
N ALA A 578 50.37 3.09 -11.66
CA ALA A 578 51.54 3.84 -11.20
C ALA A 578 51.67 5.24 -11.83
N SER A 579 51.01 5.45 -12.98
CA SER A 579 50.97 6.73 -13.68
C SER A 579 49.62 6.90 -14.38
N LEU A 580 48.85 7.90 -13.97
CA LEU A 580 47.63 8.32 -14.65
C LEU A 580 47.89 8.98 -16.03
N ALA A 581 49.16 9.14 -16.44
CA ALA A 581 49.50 9.64 -17.78
C ALA A 581 49.53 8.54 -18.87
N ASP A 582 49.30 7.27 -18.50
CA ASP A 582 49.27 6.15 -19.44
C ASP A 582 47.84 5.64 -19.62
N ASP A 583 47.16 6.14 -20.66
CA ASP A 583 45.78 5.80 -20.99
C ASP A 583 45.56 4.28 -21.11
N ALA A 584 46.55 3.51 -21.58
CA ALA A 584 46.44 2.06 -21.72
C ALA A 584 46.36 1.30 -20.38
N SER A 585 46.68 1.98 -19.28
CA SER A 585 46.63 1.43 -17.92
C SER A 585 45.35 1.82 -17.15
N ILE A 586 44.51 2.66 -17.74
CA ILE A 586 43.28 3.18 -17.14
C ILE A 586 42.11 2.42 -17.75
N VAL A 587 41.38 1.65 -16.93
CA VAL A 587 40.30 0.76 -17.38
C VAL A 587 40.78 -0.13 -18.56
N PRO A 588 41.84 -0.96 -18.37
CA PRO A 588 42.54 -1.68 -19.44
C PRO A 588 41.66 -2.61 -20.28
N ASP A 589 40.58 -3.18 -19.73
CA ASP A 589 39.67 -4.04 -20.49
C ASP A 589 38.55 -3.23 -21.19
N GLY A 590 38.48 -1.91 -20.92
CA GLY A 590 37.45 -1.00 -21.42
C GLY A 590 36.16 -1.04 -20.61
N PHE A 591 35.41 0.05 -20.64
CA PHE A 591 34.17 0.21 -19.89
C PHE A 591 33.11 -0.82 -20.28
N ALA A 592 33.00 -1.19 -21.56
CA ALA A 592 32.04 -2.19 -22.01
C ALA A 592 32.25 -3.56 -21.35
N ALA A 593 33.51 -3.95 -21.11
CA ALA A 593 33.83 -5.19 -20.40
C ALA A 593 33.46 -5.10 -18.91
N VAL A 594 33.72 -3.95 -18.29
CA VAL A 594 33.34 -3.68 -16.89
C VAL A 594 31.82 -3.69 -16.72
N LYS A 595 31.08 -3.00 -17.60
CA LYS A 595 29.61 -2.97 -17.60
C LYS A 595 29.05 -4.38 -17.74
N SER A 596 29.48 -5.12 -18.76
CA SER A 596 29.02 -6.49 -19.00
C SER A 596 29.30 -7.44 -17.84
N ALA A 597 30.47 -7.31 -17.18
CA ALA A 597 30.82 -8.13 -16.03
C ALA A 597 29.96 -7.80 -14.80
N ILE A 598 29.63 -6.53 -14.58
CA ILE A 598 28.74 -6.14 -13.49
C ILE A 598 27.31 -6.62 -13.76
N GLU A 599 26.79 -6.37 -14.97
CA GLU A 599 25.42 -6.72 -15.36
C GLU A 599 25.16 -8.23 -15.36
N SER A 600 26.17 -9.06 -15.67
CA SER A 600 26.04 -10.51 -15.60
C SER A 600 25.83 -11.06 -14.18
N THR A 601 25.98 -10.23 -13.15
CA THR A 601 25.80 -10.62 -11.74
C THR A 601 24.48 -10.15 -11.13
N TYR A 602 23.66 -9.37 -11.85
CA TYR A 602 22.43 -8.76 -11.30
C TYR A 602 21.47 -9.78 -10.69
N SER A 603 21.19 -10.88 -11.39
CA SER A 603 20.31 -11.94 -10.87
C SER A 603 20.81 -12.56 -9.57
N CYS A 604 22.13 -12.75 -9.42
CA CYS A 604 22.73 -13.27 -8.20
C CYS A 604 22.75 -12.22 -7.08
N LEU A 605 22.95 -10.95 -7.42
CA LEU A 605 22.92 -9.84 -6.46
C LEU A 605 21.49 -9.52 -5.96
N GLY A 606 20.46 -10.10 -6.58
CA GLY A 606 19.05 -9.85 -6.24
C GLY A 606 18.55 -8.48 -6.72
N ILE A 607 19.13 -7.95 -7.81
CA ILE A 607 18.75 -6.66 -8.42
C ILE A 607 18.46 -6.86 -9.90
N VAL A 608 17.73 -5.92 -10.52
CA VAL A 608 17.37 -5.97 -11.95
C VAL A 608 17.88 -4.76 -12.71
N CYS A 609 17.84 -4.78 -14.05
CA CYS A 609 18.27 -3.64 -14.87
C CYS A 609 17.50 -2.36 -14.53
N ALA A 610 16.20 -2.46 -14.22
CA ALA A 610 15.37 -1.32 -13.83
C ALA A 610 15.78 -0.69 -12.48
N ASP A 611 16.31 -1.46 -11.54
CA ASP A 611 16.83 -0.91 -10.26
C ASP A 611 18.05 -0.01 -10.51
N VAL A 612 18.93 -0.44 -11.42
CA VAL A 612 20.18 0.26 -11.71
C VAL A 612 19.97 1.43 -12.67
N GLY A 613 19.17 1.26 -13.72
CA GLY A 613 18.92 2.26 -14.76
C GLY A 613 20.14 2.55 -15.63
N GLY A 614 20.14 3.72 -16.28
CA GLY A 614 21.16 4.13 -17.24
C GLY A 614 21.58 5.59 -17.06
N LEU A 615 22.85 5.90 -17.32
CA LEU A 615 23.38 7.26 -17.04
C LEU A 615 22.75 8.29 -17.99
N LEU A 616 22.10 9.31 -17.44
CA LEU A 616 21.46 10.39 -18.17
C LEU A 616 22.39 11.60 -18.41
N ASP A 617 22.24 12.23 -19.57
CA ASP A 617 22.69 13.59 -19.90
C ASP A 617 21.49 14.40 -20.40
N GLY A 618 20.88 15.17 -19.49
CA GLY A 618 19.55 15.73 -19.70
C GLY A 618 18.51 14.61 -19.68
N ASP A 619 17.69 14.53 -20.73
CA ASP A 619 16.60 13.53 -20.87
C ASP A 619 17.02 12.30 -21.71
N ALA A 620 18.29 12.19 -22.11
CA ALA A 620 18.79 11.13 -22.97
C ALA A 620 19.88 10.30 -22.27
N TYR A 621 19.91 9.00 -22.53
CA TYR A 621 20.99 8.14 -22.06
C TYR A 621 22.30 8.46 -22.78
N VAL A 622 23.37 8.41 -22.00
CA VAL A 622 24.74 8.48 -22.49
C VAL A 622 25.05 7.20 -23.27
N THR A 623 25.65 7.34 -24.45
CA THR A 623 26.00 6.20 -25.30
C THR A 623 26.92 5.20 -24.59
N GLY A 624 26.51 3.93 -24.56
CA GLY A 624 27.17 2.83 -23.85
C GLY A 624 26.76 2.69 -22.39
N MET A 625 26.03 3.65 -21.82
CA MET A 625 25.50 3.66 -20.45
C MET A 625 23.98 3.52 -20.41
N GLU A 626 23.38 3.06 -21.51
CA GLU A 626 21.97 2.68 -21.53
C GLU A 626 21.72 1.59 -20.47
N PRO A 627 20.52 1.55 -19.86
CA PRO A 627 20.12 0.43 -19.02
C PRO A 627 20.33 -0.88 -19.79
N CYS A 628 20.73 -1.94 -19.08
CA CYS A 628 20.59 -3.27 -19.67
C CYS A 628 19.12 -3.60 -19.87
N ASP A 629 18.86 -4.63 -20.68
CA ASP A 629 17.52 -5.07 -21.02
C ASP A 629 17.40 -6.54 -20.62
N ASP A 630 16.80 -6.75 -19.46
CA ASP A 630 16.39 -8.03 -18.92
C ASP A 630 14.85 -8.13 -18.86
N GLY A 631 14.14 -7.27 -19.61
CA GLY A 631 12.69 -7.15 -19.55
C GLY A 631 12.16 -6.50 -18.27
N SER A 632 13.03 -6.14 -17.32
CA SER A 632 12.57 -5.64 -16.03
C SER A 632 12.07 -4.21 -16.05
N THR A 633 11.08 -3.94 -15.21
CA THR A 633 10.56 -2.62 -14.92
C THR A 633 10.72 -2.27 -13.44
N VAL A 634 10.56 -0.99 -13.12
CA VAL A 634 10.56 -0.53 -11.71
C VAL A 634 9.35 -1.05 -10.93
N ASP A 635 8.36 -1.61 -11.63
CA ASP A 635 7.09 -2.13 -11.11
C ASP A 635 7.09 -3.66 -11.00
N ASP A 636 8.13 -4.37 -11.43
CA ASP A 636 8.15 -5.85 -11.40
C ASP A 636 7.97 -6.45 -10.00
N ASP A 637 8.32 -5.69 -8.96
CA ASP A 637 8.14 -6.08 -7.57
C ASP A 637 6.92 -5.42 -6.91
N ALA A 638 6.06 -4.75 -7.69
CA ALA A 638 4.96 -3.94 -7.17
C ALA A 638 4.05 -4.72 -6.23
N VAL A 639 3.64 -5.89 -6.70
CA VAL A 639 2.81 -6.83 -5.95
C VAL A 639 3.51 -7.27 -4.66
N TYR A 640 4.83 -7.50 -4.70
CA TYR A 640 5.59 -7.84 -3.49
C TYR A 640 5.59 -6.69 -2.48
N TYR A 641 5.95 -5.48 -2.92
CA TYR A 641 6.04 -4.30 -2.05
C TYR A 641 4.69 -3.79 -1.54
N ASP A 642 3.59 -4.03 -2.27
CA ASP A 642 2.22 -3.82 -1.79
C ASP A 642 1.82 -4.81 -0.71
N ASN A 643 2.21 -6.07 -0.89
CA ASN A 643 1.83 -7.11 0.03
C ASN A 643 2.69 -7.16 1.31
N LEU A 644 3.87 -6.52 1.33
CA LEU A 644 4.67 -6.37 2.55
C LEU A 644 3.89 -5.73 3.72
N GLU A 645 3.06 -4.72 3.43
CA GLU A 645 2.23 -4.07 4.45
C GLU A 645 0.98 -4.89 4.79
N ALA A 646 0.43 -5.65 3.83
CA ALA A 646 -0.64 -6.62 4.09
C ALA A 646 -0.19 -7.77 5.01
N ILE A 647 1.06 -8.26 4.84
CA ILE A 647 1.68 -9.26 5.71
C ILE A 647 1.82 -8.72 7.14
N ALA A 648 2.20 -7.45 7.26
CA ALA A 648 2.30 -6.75 8.52
C ALA A 648 0.95 -6.53 9.25
N GLU A 649 -0.18 -6.59 8.52
CA GLU A 649 -1.54 -6.59 9.07
C GLU A 649 -2.11 -8.01 9.31
N GLY A 650 -1.30 -9.05 9.09
CA GLY A 650 -1.63 -10.45 9.33
C GLY A 650 -1.89 -11.30 8.08
N ALA A 651 -1.57 -10.81 6.88
CA ALA A 651 -1.49 -11.65 5.68
C ALA A 651 -0.25 -12.57 5.75
N ARG A 652 -0.33 -13.73 5.08
CA ARG A 652 0.73 -14.75 5.13
C ARG A 652 1.79 -14.46 4.07
N PRO A 653 3.08 -14.80 4.32
CA PRO A 653 4.14 -14.56 3.34
C PRO A 653 3.83 -15.29 2.04
N ALA A 654 4.09 -14.62 0.92
CA ALA A 654 3.93 -15.26 -0.39
C ALA A 654 4.93 -16.42 -0.52
N ILE A 655 4.54 -17.44 -1.26
CA ILE A 655 5.41 -18.55 -1.65
C ILE A 655 5.52 -18.45 -3.16
N ALA A 656 6.71 -18.17 -3.69
CA ALA A 656 6.93 -18.04 -5.12
C ALA A 656 5.94 -17.14 -5.87
N SER A 657 5.73 -15.90 -5.38
CA SER A 657 4.82 -14.88 -5.92
C SER A 657 3.32 -15.18 -5.80
N TYR A 658 2.94 -16.30 -5.18
CA TYR A 658 1.57 -16.63 -4.81
C TYR A 658 1.32 -16.32 -3.33
N VAL A 659 0.28 -15.53 -3.04
CA VAL A 659 -0.10 -15.17 -1.67
C VAL A 659 -1.20 -16.12 -1.20
N PRO A 660 -0.90 -17.04 -0.26
CA PRO A 660 -1.92 -17.92 0.29
C PRO A 660 -2.88 -17.14 1.20
N VAL A 661 -4.15 -17.54 1.23
CA VAL A 661 -5.16 -16.98 2.16
C VAL A 661 -5.17 -17.70 3.51
N SER A 662 -4.50 -18.84 3.59
CA SER A 662 -4.40 -19.72 4.76
C SER A 662 -2.95 -19.95 5.19
N ASP A 663 -2.76 -20.48 6.40
CA ASP A 663 -1.42 -20.76 6.93
C ASP A 663 -0.91 -22.11 6.40
N VAL A 664 0.01 -22.04 5.44
CA VAL A 664 0.61 -23.22 4.80
C VAL A 664 2.13 -23.28 4.95
N THR A 665 2.71 -22.47 5.86
CA THR A 665 4.17 -22.43 6.10
C THR A 665 4.73 -23.82 6.39
N GLU A 666 4.09 -24.55 7.32
CA GLU A 666 4.48 -25.91 7.69
C GLU A 666 4.32 -26.93 6.55
N HIS A 667 3.46 -26.66 5.57
CA HIS A 667 3.31 -27.51 4.39
C HIS A 667 4.42 -27.23 3.37
N ALA A 668 4.76 -25.94 3.20
CA ALA A 668 5.81 -25.50 2.29
C ALA A 668 7.18 -26.06 2.68
N ALA A 669 7.48 -26.16 3.98
CA ALA A 669 8.73 -26.70 4.54
C ALA A 669 8.99 -28.20 4.24
N ILE A 670 8.14 -28.89 3.47
CA ILE A 670 8.46 -30.25 3.01
C ILE A 670 9.67 -30.28 2.08
N ASP A 671 9.95 -29.17 1.39
CA ASP A 671 11.06 -29.05 0.49
C ASP A 671 12.40 -28.99 1.23
N GLU A 672 12.44 -28.51 2.46
CA GLU A 672 13.59 -28.61 3.35
C GLU A 672 13.95 -30.06 3.68
N ASP A 673 12.95 -30.95 3.83
CA ASP A 673 13.21 -32.40 3.96
C ASP A 673 13.80 -32.98 2.67
N VAL A 674 13.34 -32.51 1.51
CA VAL A 674 13.89 -32.88 0.19
C VAL A 674 15.30 -32.32 -0.01
N ALA A 675 15.60 -31.12 0.46
CA ALA A 675 16.93 -30.50 0.43
C ALA A 675 17.90 -31.22 1.37
N ALA A 676 17.46 -31.57 2.59
CA ALA A 676 18.23 -32.37 3.54
C ALA A 676 18.55 -33.76 2.97
N MET A 677 17.57 -34.40 2.31
CA MET A 677 17.78 -35.64 1.56
C MET A 677 18.84 -35.44 0.46
N GLU A 678 18.78 -34.35 -0.32
CA GLU A 678 19.78 -34.07 -1.34
C GLU A 678 21.18 -33.92 -0.78
N GLY A 679 21.33 -33.14 0.30
CA GLY A 679 22.61 -32.91 0.98
C GLY A 679 23.23 -34.22 1.45
N ALA A 680 22.42 -35.09 2.07
CA ALA A 680 22.85 -36.41 2.52
C ALA A 680 23.23 -37.33 1.35
N LEU A 681 22.46 -37.35 0.25
CA LEU A 681 22.77 -38.15 -0.93
C LEU A 681 24.05 -37.67 -1.64
N LYS A 682 24.29 -36.35 -1.71
CA LYS A 682 25.55 -35.77 -2.21
C LYS A 682 26.75 -36.18 -1.36
N ALA A 683 26.56 -36.31 -0.05
CA ALA A 683 27.56 -36.80 0.89
C ALA A 683 27.69 -38.35 0.93
N TYR A 684 26.84 -39.07 0.20
CA TYR A 684 26.71 -40.53 0.24
C TYR A 684 26.37 -41.09 1.63
N ASP A 685 25.65 -40.32 2.44
CA ASP A 685 25.10 -40.75 3.72
C ASP A 685 23.67 -41.30 3.53
N TRP A 686 23.59 -42.57 3.15
CA TRP A 686 22.35 -43.19 2.66
C TRP A 686 21.30 -43.38 3.76
N ASP A 687 21.70 -43.69 4.98
CA ASP A 687 20.76 -43.86 6.10
C ASP A 687 20.20 -42.50 6.55
N VAL A 688 21.00 -41.43 6.53
CA VAL A 688 20.52 -40.06 6.79
C VAL A 688 19.59 -39.59 5.67
N ALA A 689 19.94 -39.83 4.40
CA ALA A 689 19.06 -39.53 3.27
C ALA A 689 17.72 -40.26 3.37
N TRP A 690 17.74 -41.54 3.77
CA TRP A 690 16.53 -42.30 4.01
C TRP A 690 15.72 -41.73 5.18
N SER A 691 16.37 -41.30 6.26
CA SER A 691 15.68 -40.70 7.41
C SER A 691 14.99 -39.39 7.05
N ALA A 692 15.66 -38.50 6.29
CA ALA A 692 15.06 -37.27 5.78
C ALA A 692 13.82 -37.57 4.90
N TYR A 693 13.88 -38.59 4.06
CA TYR A 693 12.76 -39.01 3.22
C TYR A 693 11.61 -39.69 4.00
N ALA A 694 11.93 -40.60 4.93
CA ALA A 694 10.98 -41.51 5.57
C ALA A 694 10.38 -40.96 6.86
N ASP A 695 11.18 -40.25 7.64
CA ASP A 695 10.84 -39.76 8.98
C ASP A 695 10.57 -38.24 8.99
N GLY A 696 11.18 -37.49 8.05
CA GLY A 696 11.08 -36.03 7.96
C GLY A 696 11.72 -35.32 9.14
N GLY A 697 11.67 -33.99 9.14
CA GLY A 697 12.17 -33.18 10.25
C GLY A 697 11.72 -31.73 10.25
N ASN A 698 11.19 -31.22 9.14
CA ASN A 698 10.87 -29.80 8.99
C ASN A 698 9.36 -29.56 8.84
N SER A 699 8.62 -30.33 8.04
CA SER A 699 7.18 -30.11 7.84
C SER A 699 6.32 -30.62 9.03
N VAL A 700 5.94 -29.76 9.98
CA VAL A 700 5.19 -30.17 11.19
C VAL A 700 3.72 -30.44 10.88
N LYS A 701 3.29 -31.68 11.09
CA LYS A 701 1.89 -32.13 10.93
C LYS A 701 1.01 -31.81 12.14
N SER A 702 1.49 -32.13 13.33
CA SER A 702 0.77 -31.89 14.58
C SER A 702 1.70 -31.99 15.79
N THR A 703 1.31 -31.39 16.91
CA THR A 703 2.05 -31.47 18.17
C THR A 703 1.26 -32.28 19.18
N ASP A 704 1.89 -33.30 19.78
CA ASP A 704 1.24 -34.14 20.77
C ASP A 704 1.00 -33.40 22.10
N ALA A 705 0.23 -34.02 23.01
CA ALA A 705 -0.09 -33.42 24.31
C ALA A 705 1.14 -33.19 25.23
N ALA A 706 2.30 -33.76 24.87
CA ALA A 706 3.57 -33.58 25.57
C ALA A 706 4.45 -32.49 24.92
N GLY A 707 4.00 -31.85 23.84
CA GLY A 707 4.75 -30.82 23.12
C GLY A 707 5.72 -31.38 22.07
N THR A 708 5.60 -32.66 21.70
CA THR A 708 6.48 -33.28 20.69
C THR A 708 5.85 -33.13 19.31
N PRO A 709 6.56 -32.52 18.33
CA PRO A 709 6.07 -32.42 16.96
C PRO A 709 6.05 -33.80 16.29
N THR A 710 5.08 -33.98 15.41
CA THR A 710 4.99 -35.08 14.44
C THR A 710 5.08 -34.47 13.06
N TYR A 711 5.82 -35.09 12.15
CA TYR A 711 6.12 -34.51 10.85
C TYR A 711 5.31 -35.17 9.72
N ARG A 712 5.03 -34.41 8.67
CA ARG A 712 4.73 -34.96 7.34
C ARG A 712 6.02 -35.50 6.77
N THR A 713 5.93 -36.51 5.93
CA THR A 713 7.12 -37.14 5.34
C THR A 713 6.89 -37.33 3.86
N VAL A 714 7.94 -37.14 3.06
CA VAL A 714 7.89 -37.35 1.61
C VAL A 714 7.51 -38.79 1.28
N ARG A 715 7.95 -39.74 2.11
CA ARG A 715 7.49 -41.14 2.05
C ARG A 715 5.99 -41.28 2.25
N GLY A 716 5.41 -40.52 3.18
CA GLY A 716 3.98 -40.53 3.48
C GLY A 716 3.09 -40.11 2.31
N PHE A 717 3.65 -39.40 1.31
CA PHE A 717 2.94 -39.03 0.09
C PHE A 717 2.70 -40.21 -0.86
N SER A 718 3.41 -41.33 -0.69
CA SER A 718 3.11 -42.60 -1.36
C SER A 718 1.95 -43.31 -0.66
N THR A 719 0.72 -42.95 -1.00
CA THR A 719 -0.50 -43.51 -0.40
C THR A 719 -1.58 -43.77 -1.46
N ASP A 720 -2.64 -44.48 -1.07
CA ASP A 720 -3.83 -44.70 -1.90
C ASP A 720 -4.71 -43.46 -1.89
N LEU A 721 -4.86 -42.82 -3.06
CA LEU A 721 -5.63 -41.59 -3.30
C LEU A 721 -6.75 -41.85 -4.34
N GLY A 722 -7.27 -43.07 -4.37
CA GLY A 722 -8.24 -43.50 -5.37
C GLY A 722 -9.47 -42.59 -5.48
N GLY A 723 -9.83 -42.25 -6.72
CA GLY A 723 -10.93 -41.33 -7.04
C GLY A 723 -10.49 -39.95 -7.54
N GLU A 724 -9.19 -39.65 -7.46
CA GLU A 724 -8.57 -38.47 -8.05
C GLU A 724 -8.05 -38.79 -9.46
N ALA A 725 -8.40 -37.96 -10.45
CA ALA A 725 -8.15 -38.30 -11.84
C ALA A 725 -6.65 -38.48 -12.14
N THR A 726 -5.80 -37.57 -11.65
CA THR A 726 -4.35 -37.67 -11.84
C THR A 726 -3.78 -38.89 -11.14
N TYR A 727 -4.17 -39.20 -9.91
CA TYR A 727 -3.71 -40.40 -9.21
C TYR A 727 -4.17 -41.69 -9.93
N ASP A 728 -5.43 -41.75 -10.36
CA ASP A 728 -6.00 -42.92 -11.01
C ASP A 728 -5.24 -43.30 -12.30
N GLU A 729 -4.70 -42.31 -13.03
CA GLU A 729 -3.80 -42.53 -14.18
C GLU A 729 -2.49 -43.22 -13.77
N TYR A 730 -1.85 -42.74 -12.69
CA TYR A 730 -0.61 -43.32 -12.17
C TYR A 730 -0.83 -44.71 -11.62
N TYR A 731 -1.92 -44.92 -10.89
CA TYR A 731 -2.30 -46.24 -10.40
C TYR A 731 -2.64 -47.20 -11.56
N ALA A 732 -3.28 -46.74 -12.63
CA ALA A 732 -3.58 -47.56 -13.80
C ALA A 732 -2.32 -48.06 -14.52
N TYR A 733 -1.24 -47.27 -14.54
CA TYR A 733 0.03 -47.67 -15.12
C TYR A 733 0.85 -48.58 -14.18
N HIS A 734 1.04 -48.17 -12.93
CA HIS A 734 1.90 -48.90 -11.98
C HIS A 734 1.22 -50.10 -11.31
N GLY A 735 -0.10 -50.07 -11.15
CA GLY A 735 -0.88 -51.08 -10.43
C GLY A 735 -0.58 -51.15 -8.93
N ASN A 736 0.07 -50.13 -8.36
CA ASN A 736 0.52 -50.09 -6.97
C ASN A 736 0.46 -48.66 -6.44
N ALA A 737 -0.17 -48.46 -5.27
CA ALA A 737 -0.24 -47.16 -4.60
C ALA A 737 1.11 -46.70 -4.03
N LEU A 738 2.04 -47.62 -3.80
CA LEU A 738 3.36 -47.36 -3.25
C LEU A 738 4.44 -47.22 -4.33
N TYR A 739 4.06 -46.94 -5.58
CA TYR A 739 5.00 -46.96 -6.71
C TYR A 739 6.20 -46.01 -6.51
N ALA A 740 5.97 -44.83 -5.95
CA ALA A 740 7.01 -43.82 -5.74
C ALA A 740 7.95 -44.20 -4.57
N ASP A 741 7.40 -44.72 -3.45
CA ASP A 741 8.22 -45.30 -2.36
C ASP A 741 9.04 -46.49 -2.85
N ASP A 742 8.43 -47.41 -3.60
CA ASP A 742 9.13 -48.56 -4.17
C ASP A 742 10.27 -48.14 -5.09
N TYR A 743 10.09 -47.06 -5.85
CA TYR A 743 11.11 -46.50 -6.72
C TYR A 743 12.34 -45.98 -5.94
N ILE A 744 12.12 -45.13 -4.93
CA ILE A 744 13.18 -44.57 -4.09
C ILE A 744 13.86 -45.67 -3.27
N ARG A 745 13.05 -46.55 -2.67
CA ARG A 745 13.52 -47.67 -1.86
C ARG A 745 14.34 -48.67 -2.68
N ALA A 746 13.98 -48.92 -3.94
CA ALA A 746 14.77 -49.72 -4.86
C ALA A 746 16.14 -49.08 -5.16
N ALA A 747 16.16 -47.77 -5.44
CA ALA A 747 17.39 -47.04 -5.76
C ALA A 747 18.40 -47.07 -4.60
N LEU A 748 17.91 -46.93 -3.37
CA LEU A 748 18.74 -46.91 -2.16
C LEU A 748 19.00 -48.30 -1.57
N TRP A 749 18.28 -49.35 -1.99
CA TRP A 749 18.24 -50.64 -1.31
C TRP A 749 19.64 -51.19 -0.98
N ASP A 750 20.53 -51.29 -1.97
CA ASP A 750 21.84 -51.93 -1.78
C ASP A 750 22.85 -51.08 -0.99
N ARG A 751 22.47 -49.85 -0.61
CA ARG A 751 23.30 -48.86 0.09
C ARG A 751 22.89 -48.62 1.55
N LEU A 752 21.66 -48.97 1.89
CA LEU A 752 21.12 -48.81 3.24
C LEU A 752 21.64 -49.87 4.21
N SER A 753 21.82 -49.49 5.46
CA SER A 753 22.19 -50.41 6.53
C SER A 753 21.15 -51.53 6.71
N ASP A 754 21.59 -52.70 7.20
CA ASP A 754 20.69 -53.82 7.53
C ASP A 754 19.66 -53.45 8.62
N THR A 755 19.92 -52.38 9.37
CA THR A 755 19.05 -51.83 10.42
C THR A 755 18.09 -50.77 9.92
N SER A 756 18.21 -50.32 8.66
CA SER A 756 17.35 -49.29 8.08
C SER A 756 15.88 -49.73 8.08
N SER A 757 14.98 -48.79 8.37
CA SER A 757 13.54 -49.04 8.33
C SER A 757 13.05 -49.40 6.92
N ALA A 758 13.77 -49.01 5.86
CA ALA A 758 13.50 -49.43 4.48
C ALA A 758 13.48 -50.96 4.30
N LYS A 759 14.29 -51.68 5.09
CA LYS A 759 14.47 -53.13 4.99
C LYS A 759 13.37 -53.91 5.70
N THR A 760 12.49 -53.23 6.42
CA THR A 760 11.33 -53.86 7.07
C THR A 760 10.27 -54.29 6.04
N ASP A 761 10.14 -53.50 4.99
CA ASP A 761 9.33 -53.81 3.81
C ASP A 761 10.19 -54.61 2.80
N GLY A 762 9.59 -55.53 2.04
CA GLY A 762 10.35 -56.39 1.10
C GLY A 762 11.01 -55.60 -0.04
N ARG A 763 12.18 -56.05 -0.54
CA ARG A 763 12.90 -55.38 -1.65
C ARG A 763 11.97 -55.24 -2.86
N PRO A 764 11.79 -54.03 -3.41
CA PRO A 764 11.09 -53.86 -4.68
C PRO A 764 11.86 -54.52 -5.84
N ASP A 765 11.15 -55.05 -6.83
CA ASP A 765 11.76 -55.75 -7.97
C ASP A 765 12.51 -54.80 -8.94
N LEU A 766 12.32 -53.48 -8.82
CA LEU A 766 13.00 -52.49 -9.66
C LEU A 766 14.53 -52.58 -9.49
N TRP A 767 15.23 -52.71 -10.62
CA TRP A 767 16.68 -52.84 -10.72
C TRP A 767 17.30 -53.95 -9.85
N SER A 768 16.54 -54.98 -9.46
CA SER A 768 17.09 -56.10 -8.66
C SER A 768 18.25 -56.83 -9.34
N ASP A 769 18.26 -56.81 -10.68
CA ASP A 769 19.23 -57.50 -11.53
C ASP A 769 20.35 -56.57 -12.04
N ILE A 770 20.38 -55.30 -11.61
CA ILE A 770 21.32 -54.28 -12.09
C ILE A 770 22.07 -53.68 -10.90
N THR A 771 23.36 -53.40 -11.06
CA THR A 771 24.15 -52.68 -10.05
C THR A 771 24.19 -51.19 -10.40
N LEU A 772 23.42 -50.38 -9.66
CA LEU A 772 23.46 -48.92 -9.77
C LEU A 772 24.77 -48.38 -9.20
N THR A 773 25.32 -47.32 -9.80
CA THR A 773 26.41 -46.53 -9.21
C THR A 773 25.86 -45.62 -8.10
N ASP A 774 26.73 -45.04 -7.29
CA ASP A 774 26.31 -44.13 -6.22
C ASP A 774 25.67 -42.85 -6.78
N VAL A 775 26.20 -42.31 -7.88
CA VAL A 775 25.61 -41.15 -8.55
C VAL A 775 24.24 -41.48 -9.13
N MET A 776 24.05 -42.67 -9.72
CA MET A 776 22.74 -43.09 -10.21
C MET A 776 21.73 -43.23 -9.07
N ALA A 777 22.12 -43.91 -7.99
CA ALA A 777 21.24 -44.08 -6.83
C ALA A 777 20.82 -42.73 -6.23
N TYR A 778 21.76 -41.79 -6.10
CA TYR A 778 21.46 -40.40 -5.72
C TYR A 778 20.43 -39.77 -6.66
N GLN A 779 20.69 -39.74 -7.97
CA GLN A 779 19.80 -39.08 -8.93
C GLN A 779 18.40 -39.70 -8.97
N LEU A 780 18.32 -41.04 -8.92
CA LEU A 780 17.04 -41.76 -8.92
C LEU A 780 16.25 -41.45 -7.64
N ALA A 781 16.88 -41.54 -6.46
CA ALA A 781 16.20 -41.30 -5.20
C ALA A 781 15.73 -39.85 -5.05
N TYR A 782 16.63 -38.89 -5.33
CA TYR A 782 16.33 -37.47 -5.18
C TYR A 782 15.22 -37.02 -6.15
N LYS A 783 15.33 -37.35 -7.44
CA LYS A 783 14.33 -36.95 -8.43
C LYS A 783 13.02 -37.73 -8.32
N GLY A 784 13.08 -38.96 -7.81
CA GLY A 784 11.88 -39.71 -7.42
C GLY A 784 11.10 -38.94 -6.35
N ALA A 785 11.79 -38.46 -5.31
CA ALA A 785 11.17 -37.67 -4.26
C ALA A 785 10.54 -36.36 -4.81
N GLN A 786 11.27 -35.63 -5.66
CA GLN A 786 10.81 -34.34 -6.22
C GLN A 786 9.66 -34.47 -7.22
N TYR A 787 9.64 -35.50 -8.06
CA TYR A 787 8.78 -35.53 -9.25
C TYR A 787 7.78 -36.68 -9.26
N GLN A 788 7.89 -37.65 -8.34
CA GLN A 788 6.89 -38.70 -8.16
C GLN A 788 6.13 -38.55 -6.84
N ASN A 789 6.81 -38.23 -5.73
CA ASN A 789 6.16 -38.08 -4.42
C ASN A 789 5.50 -36.70 -4.25
N THR A 790 6.28 -35.62 -4.30
CA THR A 790 5.71 -34.27 -4.03
C THR A 790 4.80 -33.80 -5.16
N TRP A 791 5.13 -34.12 -6.42
CA TRP A 791 4.31 -33.77 -7.58
C TRP A 791 2.88 -34.34 -7.48
N ILE A 792 2.73 -35.65 -7.19
CA ILE A 792 1.39 -36.24 -7.09
C ILE A 792 0.62 -35.70 -5.89
N TYR A 793 1.32 -35.42 -4.78
CA TYR A 793 0.69 -34.92 -3.56
C TYR A 793 0.26 -33.45 -3.67
N SER A 794 0.98 -32.63 -4.43
CA SER A 794 0.51 -31.29 -4.80
C SER A 794 -0.83 -31.36 -5.56
N THR A 795 -0.97 -32.31 -6.50
CA THR A 795 -2.25 -32.49 -7.21
C THR A 795 -3.36 -33.03 -6.30
N HIS A 796 -3.02 -33.87 -5.32
CA HIS A 796 -3.95 -34.39 -4.32
C HIS A 796 -4.65 -33.28 -3.55
N GLU A 797 -3.90 -32.28 -3.08
CA GLU A 797 -4.47 -31.16 -2.32
C GLU A 797 -5.41 -30.31 -3.18
N LEU A 798 -5.12 -30.14 -4.47
CA LEU A 798 -6.05 -29.48 -5.40
C LEU A 798 -7.36 -30.25 -5.58
N TYR A 799 -7.33 -31.58 -5.70
CA TYR A 799 -8.58 -32.37 -5.74
C TYR A 799 -9.31 -32.35 -4.40
N SER A 800 -8.58 -32.36 -3.27
CA SER A 800 -9.15 -32.19 -1.94
C SER A 800 -9.84 -30.82 -1.79
N ALA A 801 -9.28 -29.75 -2.38
CA ALA A 801 -9.93 -28.45 -2.45
C ALA A 801 -11.26 -28.51 -3.20
N LEU A 802 -11.30 -29.19 -4.35
CA LEU A 802 -12.54 -29.39 -5.11
C LEU A 802 -13.58 -30.17 -4.31
N GLU A 803 -13.19 -31.24 -3.61
CA GLU A 803 -14.11 -32.00 -2.75
C GLU A 803 -14.69 -31.11 -1.65
N LYS A 804 -13.83 -30.40 -0.89
CA LYS A 804 -14.24 -29.47 0.16
C LYS A 804 -15.17 -28.37 -0.39
N CYS A 805 -14.89 -27.84 -1.58
CA CYS A 805 -15.73 -26.82 -2.21
C CYS A 805 -17.11 -27.38 -2.57
N ASN A 806 -17.17 -28.57 -3.18
CA ASN A 806 -18.43 -29.23 -3.54
C ASN A 806 -19.29 -29.60 -2.32
N ASP A 807 -18.66 -29.84 -1.18
CA ASP A 807 -19.31 -30.03 0.12
C ASP A 807 -19.79 -28.71 0.76
N GLY A 808 -19.48 -27.56 0.15
CA GLY A 808 -19.81 -26.22 0.61
C GLY A 808 -18.87 -25.67 1.69
N ASN A 809 -17.73 -26.32 1.92
CA ASN A 809 -16.72 -25.89 2.89
C ASN A 809 -15.71 -24.96 2.22
N VAL A 810 -16.04 -23.67 2.16
CA VAL A 810 -15.22 -22.61 1.54
C VAL A 810 -14.56 -21.68 2.58
N ASP A 811 -14.30 -22.21 3.79
CA ASP A 811 -13.61 -21.48 4.86
C ASP A 811 -12.12 -21.29 4.51
N ASP A 812 -11.62 -20.05 4.56
CA ASP A 812 -10.23 -19.76 4.18
C ASP A 812 -9.21 -20.55 5.02
N ALA A 813 -9.45 -20.74 6.33
CA ALA A 813 -8.46 -21.33 7.25
C ALA A 813 -8.43 -22.87 7.25
N SER A 814 -9.50 -23.53 6.80
CA SER A 814 -9.62 -25.00 6.93
C SER A 814 -10.41 -25.69 5.80
N GLY A 815 -11.03 -24.92 4.93
CA GLY A 815 -11.89 -25.38 3.83
C GLY A 815 -11.14 -25.56 2.51
N ALA A 816 -11.86 -25.36 1.41
CA ALA A 816 -11.33 -25.48 0.06
C ALA A 816 -10.15 -24.54 -0.24
N PRO A 817 -10.16 -23.25 0.17
CA PRO A 817 -9.02 -22.36 -0.05
C PRO A 817 -7.74 -22.85 0.65
N HIS A 818 -7.86 -23.42 1.86
CA HIS A 818 -6.71 -23.97 2.57
C HIS A 818 -6.05 -25.13 1.79
N ALA A 819 -6.85 -26.06 1.29
CA ALA A 819 -6.35 -27.16 0.45
C ALA A 819 -5.75 -26.66 -0.87
N TRP A 820 -6.31 -25.59 -1.43
CA TRP A 820 -5.78 -24.97 -2.64
C TRP A 820 -4.38 -24.38 -2.39
N ASP A 821 -4.21 -23.68 -1.27
CA ASP A 821 -2.91 -23.16 -0.82
C ASP A 821 -1.91 -24.28 -0.50
N GLU A 822 -2.35 -25.38 0.13
CA GLU A 822 -1.52 -26.57 0.39
C GLU A 822 -0.97 -27.16 -0.93
N GLY A 823 -1.81 -27.19 -1.97
CA GLY A 823 -1.40 -27.63 -3.31
C GLY A 823 -0.27 -26.79 -3.91
N TRP A 824 -0.30 -25.47 -3.72
CA TRP A 824 0.80 -24.58 -4.15
C TRP A 824 2.04 -24.78 -3.30
N ALA A 825 1.89 -24.86 -1.97
CA ALA A 825 2.99 -25.06 -1.02
C ALA A 825 3.80 -26.32 -1.35
N PHE A 826 3.14 -27.44 -1.71
CA PHE A 826 3.80 -28.68 -2.12
C PHE A 826 4.35 -28.67 -3.56
N TYR A 827 3.99 -27.69 -4.39
CA TYR A 827 4.55 -27.51 -5.73
C TYR A 827 5.81 -26.65 -5.72
N ALA A 828 5.77 -25.54 -4.97
CA ALA A 828 6.79 -24.51 -4.91
C ALA A 828 7.83 -24.74 -3.80
N GLY A 829 7.37 -24.98 -2.57
CA GLY A 829 8.22 -25.12 -1.37
C GLY A 829 8.65 -23.80 -0.74
N SER A 830 9.06 -23.81 0.54
CA SER A 830 9.52 -22.60 1.26
C SER A 830 10.83 -22.05 0.68
N LEU A 831 11.73 -22.91 0.20
CA LEU A 831 13.03 -22.56 -0.37
C LEU A 831 12.95 -21.84 -1.72
N ALA A 832 11.77 -21.80 -2.35
CA ALA A 832 11.53 -20.95 -3.52
C ALA A 832 11.52 -19.46 -3.15
N GLY A 833 11.40 -19.13 -1.86
CA GLY A 833 11.34 -17.76 -1.37
C GLY A 833 10.03 -17.06 -1.73
N ILE A 834 9.95 -15.77 -1.42
CA ILE A 834 8.70 -15.00 -1.57
C ILE A 834 8.39 -14.71 -3.04
N ASP A 835 9.39 -14.51 -3.89
CA ASP A 835 9.24 -14.18 -5.32
C ASP A 835 9.44 -15.38 -6.26
N GLY A 836 9.94 -16.51 -5.76
CA GLY A 836 10.22 -17.68 -6.59
C GLY A 836 11.59 -17.61 -7.26
N LYS A 837 12.42 -16.59 -6.94
CA LYS A 837 13.77 -16.42 -7.49
C LYS A 837 14.85 -17.10 -6.63
N ALA A 838 14.51 -17.57 -5.43
CA ALA A 838 15.44 -18.31 -4.59
C ALA A 838 15.69 -19.75 -5.08
N SER A 839 16.69 -20.42 -4.52
CA SER A 839 17.14 -21.76 -4.95
C SER A 839 16.24 -22.89 -4.43
N GLY A 840 15.00 -22.94 -4.93
CA GLY A 840 14.03 -23.99 -4.59
C GLY A 840 14.43 -25.38 -5.09
N VAL A 841 13.87 -26.43 -4.45
CA VAL A 841 14.17 -27.84 -4.79
C VAL A 841 12.97 -28.62 -5.31
N LEU A 842 11.80 -28.01 -5.51
CA LEU A 842 10.61 -28.71 -6.03
C LEU A 842 10.38 -28.42 -7.53
N THR A 843 9.15 -28.69 -8.00
CA THR A 843 8.83 -28.64 -9.43
C THR A 843 8.77 -27.20 -9.97
N TYR A 844 8.39 -26.22 -9.14
CA TYR A 844 8.48 -24.80 -9.50
C TYR A 844 9.89 -24.41 -9.96
N ALA A 845 10.92 -24.69 -9.16
CA ALA A 845 12.31 -24.39 -9.49
C ALA A 845 12.82 -25.20 -10.69
N LEU A 846 12.27 -26.39 -10.94
CA LEU A 846 12.57 -27.14 -12.14
C LEU A 846 12.08 -26.40 -13.40
N ALA A 847 10.89 -25.82 -13.40
CA ALA A 847 10.36 -25.08 -14.55
C ALA A 847 11.23 -23.88 -14.92
N ASP A 848 11.62 -23.08 -13.93
CA ASP A 848 12.54 -21.96 -14.12
C ASP A 848 13.90 -22.42 -14.67
N LYS A 849 14.44 -23.52 -14.13
CA LYS A 849 15.67 -24.10 -14.65
C LYS A 849 15.56 -24.60 -16.10
N ARG A 850 14.39 -25.12 -16.51
CA ARG A 850 14.22 -25.72 -17.83
C ARG A 850 13.84 -24.72 -18.90
N CYS A 851 13.24 -23.59 -18.54
CA CYS A 851 12.88 -22.56 -19.50
C CYS A 851 14.09 -22.14 -20.34
N SER A 852 15.24 -21.91 -19.70
CA SER A 852 16.48 -21.47 -20.36
C SER A 852 17.07 -22.54 -21.27
N ASN A 853 16.74 -23.81 -21.01
CA ASN A 853 17.19 -24.92 -21.85
C ASN A 853 16.28 -25.12 -23.06
N PHE A 854 15.05 -24.59 -23.04
CA PHE A 854 14.03 -24.86 -24.05
C PHE A 854 13.55 -23.63 -24.81
N GLY A 855 14.05 -22.44 -24.45
CA GLY A 855 13.60 -21.17 -25.05
C GLY A 855 12.14 -20.91 -24.73
N THR A 856 11.76 -21.18 -23.47
CA THR A 856 10.41 -20.94 -22.95
C THR A 856 10.47 -20.09 -21.68
N CYS A 857 11.54 -19.31 -21.54
CA CYS A 857 11.58 -18.31 -20.50
C CYS A 857 10.69 -17.15 -20.91
N VAL A 858 10.53 -16.27 -19.95
CA VAL A 858 9.61 -15.16 -20.01
C VAL A 858 10.26 -14.02 -20.75
N ASP A 859 11.51 -13.76 -20.40
CA ASP A 859 12.33 -12.66 -20.91
C ASP A 859 12.80 -12.91 -22.37
N ASP A 860 12.31 -13.98 -23.00
CA ASP A 860 12.52 -14.27 -24.42
C ASP A 860 11.62 -13.33 -25.26
N GLU A 861 12.10 -12.11 -25.55
CA GLU A 861 11.35 -11.08 -26.30
C GLU A 861 10.84 -11.56 -27.68
N PRO A 862 9.58 -11.26 -28.04
CA PRO A 862 8.61 -10.47 -27.28
C PRO A 862 7.87 -11.28 -26.20
N LEU A 863 7.63 -10.65 -25.04
CA LEU A 863 6.77 -11.18 -23.98
C LEU A 863 5.42 -11.67 -24.55
N PRO A 864 4.85 -12.77 -24.02
CA PRO A 864 3.50 -13.17 -24.38
C PRO A 864 2.50 -12.05 -24.12
N SER A 865 1.56 -11.83 -25.04
CA SER A 865 0.57 -10.75 -25.03
C SER A 865 -0.34 -10.71 -23.80
N TRP A 866 -0.63 -11.87 -23.20
CA TRP A 866 -1.38 -11.96 -21.96
C TRP A 866 -0.59 -11.51 -20.74
N ARG A 867 0.73 -11.43 -20.86
CA ARG A 867 1.62 -11.35 -19.70
C ARG A 867 2.12 -9.93 -19.43
N THR A 868 2.06 -9.53 -18.17
CA THR A 868 2.77 -8.35 -17.64
C THR A 868 4.18 -8.71 -17.15
N SER A 869 5.08 -7.73 -17.17
CA SER A 869 6.43 -7.85 -16.59
C SER A 869 6.40 -8.21 -15.09
N ASP A 870 5.30 -7.89 -14.41
CA ASP A 870 5.19 -7.89 -12.94
C ASP A 870 4.69 -9.22 -12.34
N ASP A 871 4.44 -10.24 -13.16
CA ASP A 871 3.88 -11.52 -12.71
C ASP A 871 4.87 -12.40 -11.91
N GLY A 872 6.14 -12.02 -11.79
CA GLY A 872 7.11 -12.58 -10.85
C GLY A 872 7.68 -13.99 -11.15
N ALA A 873 7.21 -14.69 -12.19
CA ALA A 873 7.72 -16.02 -12.59
C ALA A 873 8.81 -15.95 -13.67
N ASN A 874 9.85 -16.81 -13.62
CA ASN A 874 10.91 -16.81 -14.64
C ASN A 874 10.63 -17.72 -15.85
N SER A 875 9.64 -18.61 -15.77
CA SER A 875 9.25 -19.52 -16.86
C SER A 875 7.79 -19.33 -17.28
N ASN A 876 7.50 -19.54 -18.57
CA ASN A 876 6.13 -19.45 -19.08
C ASN A 876 5.18 -20.43 -18.37
N ALA A 877 5.66 -21.63 -18.03
CA ALA A 877 4.89 -22.60 -17.25
C ALA A 877 4.50 -22.07 -15.86
N ASN A 878 5.45 -21.49 -15.10
CA ASN A 878 5.17 -20.95 -13.77
C ASN A 878 4.27 -19.70 -13.82
N ALA A 879 4.39 -18.85 -14.85
CA ALA A 879 3.50 -17.71 -15.01
C ALA A 879 2.05 -18.12 -15.29
N LYS A 880 1.86 -19.08 -16.21
CA LYS A 880 0.55 -19.70 -16.44
C LYS A 880 -0.02 -20.31 -15.16
N LEU A 881 0.81 -20.99 -14.36
CA LEU A 881 0.41 -21.58 -13.09
C LEU A 881 0.00 -20.51 -12.07
N LEU A 882 0.77 -19.44 -11.88
CA LEU A 882 0.43 -18.37 -10.94
C LEU A 882 -0.96 -17.79 -11.20
N ARG A 883 -1.28 -17.52 -12.47
CA ARG A 883 -2.60 -17.02 -12.87
C ARG A 883 -3.71 -18.03 -12.58
N LEU A 884 -3.50 -19.29 -12.93
CA LEU A 884 -4.45 -20.37 -12.67
C LEU A 884 -4.69 -20.56 -11.16
N TYR A 885 -3.64 -20.48 -10.34
CA TYR A 885 -3.75 -20.60 -8.90
C TYR A 885 -4.46 -19.40 -8.28
N ARG A 886 -4.19 -18.18 -8.71
CA ARG A 886 -4.91 -16.95 -8.27
C ARG A 886 -6.40 -17.03 -8.61
N ALA A 887 -6.74 -17.36 -9.86
CA ALA A 887 -8.13 -17.47 -10.31
C ALA A 887 -8.86 -18.64 -9.62
N GLY A 888 -8.19 -19.78 -9.50
CA GLY A 888 -8.77 -20.95 -8.83
C GLY A 888 -8.96 -20.75 -7.34
N LEU A 889 -8.08 -20.01 -6.67
CA LEU A 889 -8.26 -19.64 -5.27
C LEU A 889 -9.56 -18.85 -5.06
N GLN A 890 -9.85 -17.89 -5.94
CA GLN A 890 -11.11 -17.13 -5.87
C GLN A 890 -12.32 -18.04 -6.07
N ALA A 891 -12.26 -19.00 -7.00
CA ALA A 891 -13.32 -19.97 -7.18
C ALA A 891 -13.48 -20.89 -5.96
N MET A 892 -12.40 -21.26 -5.27
CA MET A 892 -12.47 -22.09 -4.05
C MET A 892 -13.07 -21.37 -2.85
N ARG A 893 -13.15 -20.03 -2.89
CA ARG A 893 -13.83 -19.21 -1.87
C ARG A 893 -15.33 -19.07 -2.11
N ASP A 894 -15.83 -19.52 -3.26
CA ASP A 894 -17.24 -19.43 -3.64
C ASP A 894 -17.84 -20.81 -3.93
N ALA A 895 -18.72 -21.27 -3.04
CA ALA A 895 -19.39 -22.57 -3.15
C ALA A 895 -20.25 -22.72 -4.42
N THR A 896 -20.55 -21.63 -5.14
CA THR A 896 -21.27 -21.65 -6.41
C THR A 896 -20.36 -21.85 -7.62
N ARG A 897 -19.06 -21.58 -7.47
CA ARG A 897 -18.03 -21.61 -8.53
C ARG A 897 -17.14 -22.85 -8.49
N CYS A 898 -17.40 -23.81 -7.61
CA CYS A 898 -16.64 -25.07 -7.49
C CYS A 898 -16.52 -25.86 -8.81
N ASN A 899 -17.48 -25.70 -9.72
CA ASN A 899 -17.43 -26.34 -11.04
C ASN A 899 -16.33 -25.76 -11.95
N GLU A 900 -16.00 -24.47 -11.81
CA GLU A 900 -14.89 -23.83 -12.52
C GLU A 900 -13.55 -24.38 -12.03
N GLY A 901 -13.44 -24.66 -10.72
CA GLY A 901 -12.24 -25.21 -10.10
C GLY A 901 -11.69 -26.45 -10.80
N ARG A 902 -12.55 -27.32 -11.31
CA ARG A 902 -12.11 -28.53 -12.03
C ARG A 902 -11.32 -28.20 -13.30
N GLU A 903 -11.76 -27.20 -14.06
CA GLU A 903 -11.07 -26.76 -15.27
C GLU A 903 -9.70 -26.16 -14.93
N TYR A 904 -9.62 -25.39 -13.84
CA TYR A 904 -8.35 -24.86 -13.36
C TYR A 904 -7.37 -25.97 -12.96
N VAL A 905 -7.83 -26.99 -12.21
CA VAL A 905 -6.98 -28.13 -11.84
C VAL A 905 -6.48 -28.89 -13.06
N GLU A 906 -7.32 -29.13 -14.07
CA GLU A 906 -6.90 -29.81 -15.30
C GLU A 906 -5.79 -29.03 -16.04
N ARG A 907 -5.93 -27.70 -16.14
CA ARG A 907 -4.90 -26.83 -16.75
C ARG A 907 -3.64 -26.69 -15.88
N ILE A 908 -3.79 -26.66 -14.56
CA ILE A 908 -2.65 -26.65 -13.62
C ILE A 908 -1.82 -27.92 -13.81
N VAL A 909 -2.46 -29.09 -13.80
CA VAL A 909 -1.76 -30.37 -14.01
C VAL A 909 -1.07 -30.42 -15.37
N ALA A 910 -1.68 -29.87 -16.43
CA ALA A 910 -1.05 -29.75 -17.74
C ALA A 910 0.24 -28.92 -17.69
N GLN A 911 0.21 -27.73 -17.09
CA GLN A 911 1.38 -26.85 -16.97
C GLN A 911 2.45 -27.41 -16.02
N MET A 912 2.07 -28.06 -14.91
CA MET A 912 2.99 -28.81 -14.03
C MET A 912 3.70 -29.96 -14.76
N THR A 913 3.15 -30.45 -15.88
CA THR A 913 3.73 -31.55 -16.68
C THR A 913 4.83 -31.06 -17.64
N VAL A 914 4.78 -29.80 -18.07
CA VAL A 914 5.75 -29.19 -19.01
C VAL A 914 7.21 -29.37 -18.57
N PRO A 915 7.62 -29.03 -17.34
CA PRO A 915 9.01 -29.21 -16.92
C PRO A 915 9.46 -30.68 -16.86
N LEU A 916 8.53 -31.62 -16.65
CA LEU A 916 8.82 -33.06 -16.69
C LEU A 916 9.05 -33.55 -18.13
N VAL A 917 8.29 -33.02 -19.09
CA VAL A 917 8.51 -33.26 -20.53
C VAL A 917 9.87 -32.71 -20.95
N GLN A 918 10.16 -31.45 -20.62
CA GLN A 918 11.44 -30.80 -20.93
C GLN A 918 12.63 -31.57 -20.31
N GLY A 919 12.51 -31.99 -19.04
CA GLY A 919 13.50 -32.86 -18.39
C GLY A 919 13.71 -34.17 -19.14
N THR A 920 12.62 -34.87 -19.46
CA THR A 920 12.65 -36.16 -20.18
C THR A 920 13.35 -36.03 -21.54
N LEU A 921 12.99 -35.01 -22.34
CA LEU A 921 13.57 -34.75 -23.65
C LEU A 921 15.06 -34.43 -23.58
N ARG A 922 15.46 -33.54 -22.67
CA ARG A 922 16.87 -33.16 -22.48
C ARG A 922 17.73 -34.37 -22.13
N TYR A 923 17.26 -35.21 -21.22
CA TYR A 923 18.04 -36.37 -20.78
C TYR A 923 17.95 -37.57 -21.73
N ALA A 924 16.89 -37.69 -22.54
CA ALA A 924 16.87 -38.60 -23.68
C ALA A 924 17.99 -38.25 -24.67
N TRP A 925 18.14 -36.96 -25.02
CA TRP A 925 19.20 -36.49 -25.91
C TRP A 925 20.60 -36.63 -25.31
N ARG A 926 20.78 -36.34 -24.02
CA ARG A 926 22.08 -36.55 -23.34
C ARG A 926 22.45 -38.03 -23.23
N SER A 927 21.47 -38.92 -23.13
CA SER A 927 21.68 -40.37 -22.96
C SER A 927 21.76 -41.16 -24.28
N ASP A 928 21.43 -40.54 -25.42
CA ASP A 928 21.53 -41.16 -26.75
C ASP A 928 22.97 -41.10 -27.29
N PRO A 929 23.55 -42.22 -27.74
CA PRO A 929 24.83 -42.26 -28.45
C PRO A 929 24.96 -41.33 -29.66
N ASN A 930 23.84 -40.99 -30.30
CA ASN A 930 23.76 -40.08 -31.46
C ASN A 930 23.36 -38.65 -31.08
N GLY A 931 23.12 -38.37 -29.79
CA GLY A 931 22.80 -37.03 -29.27
C GLY A 931 24.06 -36.25 -28.92
N ASN A 932 24.09 -35.62 -27.74
CA ASN A 932 25.30 -34.93 -27.25
C ASN A 932 26.44 -35.92 -27.05
N ASN A 933 26.12 -37.16 -26.71
CA ASN A 933 27.11 -38.14 -26.26
C ASN A 933 28.05 -37.51 -25.23
N GLU A 934 27.50 -36.62 -24.39
CA GLU A 934 28.18 -36.01 -23.26
C GLU A 934 28.44 -37.17 -22.34
N THR A 935 29.61 -37.78 -22.55
CA THR A 935 30.04 -39.07 -21.99
C THR A 935 29.40 -39.18 -20.63
N LEU A 936 28.53 -40.17 -20.44
CA LEU A 936 28.17 -40.60 -19.09
C LEU A 936 29.52 -40.57 -18.38
N SER A 937 29.70 -39.65 -17.43
CA SER A 937 30.74 -39.82 -16.43
C SER A 937 30.63 -41.29 -16.05
N SER A 938 31.73 -42.00 -15.85
CA SER A 938 31.71 -43.46 -15.65
C SER A 938 30.72 -43.95 -14.57
N ASP A 939 30.13 -43.00 -13.84
CA ASP A 939 29.02 -43.07 -12.90
C ASP A 939 27.57 -43.10 -13.48
N GLY A 940 27.26 -42.88 -14.76
CA GLY A 940 25.90 -43.08 -15.31
C GLY A 940 24.83 -42.00 -14.99
N LYS A 941 25.23 -40.79 -14.57
CA LYS A 941 24.32 -39.71 -14.13
C LYS A 941 23.15 -39.39 -15.08
N ALA A 942 23.41 -39.04 -16.34
CA ALA A 942 22.38 -38.55 -17.27
C ALA A 942 21.28 -39.60 -17.53
N LEU A 943 21.63 -40.88 -17.50
CA LEU A 943 20.69 -41.97 -17.69
C LEU A 943 19.76 -42.17 -16.47
N ALA A 944 20.29 -42.00 -15.26
CA ALA A 944 19.48 -41.99 -14.05
C ALA A 944 18.51 -40.79 -14.03
N GLU A 945 18.96 -39.62 -14.48
CA GLU A 945 18.09 -38.46 -14.63
C GLU A 945 17.02 -38.71 -15.70
N PHE A 946 17.39 -39.26 -16.87
CA PHE A 946 16.42 -39.64 -17.91
C PHE A 946 15.34 -40.58 -17.36
N ASN A 947 15.75 -41.63 -16.65
CA ASN A 947 14.81 -42.58 -16.07
C ASN A 947 13.89 -41.92 -15.04
N ALA A 948 14.40 -41.08 -14.15
CA ALA A 948 13.58 -40.43 -13.13
C ALA A 948 12.53 -39.48 -13.72
N PHE A 949 12.91 -38.66 -14.71
CA PHE A 949 11.95 -37.79 -15.41
C PHE A 949 10.93 -38.60 -16.21
N ALA A 950 11.40 -39.61 -16.95
CA ALA A 950 10.52 -40.46 -17.75
C ALA A 950 9.53 -41.24 -16.87
N MET A 951 9.96 -41.76 -15.72
CA MET A 951 9.08 -42.47 -14.78
C MET A 951 8.02 -41.57 -14.16
N ALA A 952 8.32 -40.29 -13.94
CA ALA A 952 7.31 -39.32 -13.52
C ALA A 952 6.32 -38.97 -14.64
N LEU A 953 6.72 -39.05 -15.91
CA LEU A 953 5.91 -38.64 -17.07
C LEU A 953 5.12 -39.79 -17.72
N VAL A 954 5.67 -41.01 -17.78
CA VAL A 954 5.12 -42.15 -18.52
C VAL A 954 3.66 -42.44 -18.18
N PRO A 955 3.19 -42.40 -16.92
CA PRO A 955 1.79 -42.70 -16.64
C PRO A 955 0.81 -41.75 -17.35
N ARG A 956 1.16 -40.46 -17.44
CA ARG A 956 0.41 -39.45 -18.21
C ARG A 956 0.42 -39.77 -19.71
N ILE A 957 1.57 -40.15 -20.24
CA ILE A 957 1.71 -40.57 -21.65
C ILE A 957 0.89 -41.82 -21.92
N TYR A 958 0.90 -42.80 -21.01
CA TYR A 958 0.17 -44.06 -21.14
C TYR A 958 -1.35 -43.86 -21.14
N ALA A 959 -1.86 -42.91 -20.35
CA ALA A 959 -3.27 -42.52 -20.37
C ALA A 959 -3.70 -41.92 -21.74
N CYS A 960 -2.77 -41.27 -22.45
CA CYS A 960 -2.99 -40.67 -23.76
C CYS A 960 -2.78 -41.63 -24.94
N ASP A 961 -1.62 -42.28 -24.99
CA ASP A 961 -1.21 -43.19 -26.05
C ASP A 961 -0.27 -44.27 -25.51
N THR A 962 -0.76 -45.51 -25.51
CA THR A 962 -0.01 -46.67 -25.05
C THR A 962 1.21 -46.99 -25.93
N ASP A 963 1.15 -46.71 -27.23
CA ASP A 963 2.28 -46.94 -28.15
C ASP A 963 3.39 -45.91 -27.90
N ALA A 964 3.05 -44.65 -27.63
CA ALA A 964 4.00 -43.62 -27.24
C ALA A 964 4.66 -43.95 -25.89
N ALA A 965 3.86 -44.40 -24.91
CA ALA A 965 4.37 -44.86 -23.62
C ALA A 965 5.31 -46.06 -23.74
N ASP A 966 5.03 -47.00 -24.65
CA ASP A 966 5.92 -48.12 -24.96
C ASP A 966 7.27 -47.65 -25.54
N VAL A 967 7.27 -46.63 -26.42
CA VAL A 967 8.50 -46.03 -26.92
C VAL A 967 9.30 -45.43 -25.76
N LEU A 968 8.68 -44.57 -24.95
CA LEU A 968 9.37 -43.93 -23.82
C LEU A 968 9.93 -44.98 -22.84
N THR A 969 9.12 -46.01 -22.53
CA THR A 969 9.49 -47.09 -21.62
C THR A 969 10.66 -47.92 -22.11
N ARG A 970 10.72 -48.27 -23.40
CA ARG A 970 11.88 -48.98 -23.97
C ARG A 970 13.16 -48.15 -23.93
N ASN A 971 13.04 -46.83 -24.04
CA ASN A 971 14.20 -45.95 -24.14
C ASN A 971 14.77 -45.54 -22.78
N MET A 972 13.95 -45.45 -21.74
CA MET A 972 14.40 -45.08 -20.39
C MET A 972 15.06 -46.23 -19.60
N ILE A 973 15.18 -47.44 -20.17
CA ILE A 973 15.76 -48.61 -19.49
C ILE A 973 17.23 -48.36 -19.17
N ILE A 974 17.58 -48.57 -17.90
CA ILE A 974 18.97 -48.60 -17.46
C ILE A 974 19.59 -49.95 -17.87
N PRO A 975 20.71 -49.98 -18.64
CA PRO A 975 21.34 -51.22 -19.05
C PRO A 975 22.03 -51.89 -17.85
N ALA A 976 22.16 -53.21 -17.90
CA ALA A 976 22.85 -53.98 -16.86
C ALA A 976 24.35 -53.62 -16.72
N SER A 977 24.94 -52.98 -17.74
CA SER A 977 26.29 -52.45 -17.69
C SER A 977 26.39 -51.10 -18.39
N LEU A 978 26.96 -50.11 -17.72
CA LEU A 978 27.27 -48.80 -18.32
C LEU A 978 28.30 -48.88 -19.47
N SER A 979 28.99 -50.02 -19.61
CA SER A 979 29.87 -50.26 -20.77
C SER A 979 29.11 -50.56 -22.07
N ASP A 980 27.80 -50.86 -21.97
CA ASP A 980 26.92 -51.12 -23.11
C ASP A 980 26.21 -49.84 -23.60
N PHE A 981 26.88 -48.70 -23.50
CA PHE A 981 26.31 -47.39 -23.84
C PHE A 981 25.75 -47.33 -25.27
N ALA A 982 26.32 -48.05 -26.23
CA ALA A 982 25.80 -48.08 -27.60
C ALA A 982 24.36 -48.62 -27.72
N SER A 983 23.82 -49.21 -26.64
CA SER A 983 22.45 -49.72 -26.55
C SER A 983 21.49 -48.81 -25.77
N THR A 984 21.95 -47.70 -25.17
CA THR A 984 21.06 -46.76 -24.47
C THR A 984 20.23 -45.98 -25.48
N VAL A 985 18.98 -45.68 -25.12
CA VAL A 985 18.01 -45.01 -26.00
C VAL A 985 17.94 -45.72 -27.38
N PRO A 986 17.59 -47.03 -27.42
CA PRO A 986 17.71 -47.87 -28.61
C PRO A 986 16.91 -47.39 -29.83
N ASP A 987 15.81 -46.66 -29.63
CA ASP A 987 15.02 -46.09 -30.72
C ASP A 987 15.52 -44.68 -31.13
N GLY A 988 16.41 -44.09 -30.34
CA GLY A 988 16.98 -42.75 -30.50
C GLY A 988 16.14 -41.64 -29.88
N TYR A 989 16.78 -40.52 -29.50
CA TYR A 989 16.14 -39.37 -28.86
C TYR A 989 15.05 -38.76 -29.74
N ALA A 990 15.21 -38.81 -31.06
CA ALA A 990 14.21 -38.31 -32.01
C ALA A 990 12.91 -39.14 -31.99
N ALA A 991 13.00 -40.46 -31.78
CA ALA A 991 11.82 -41.31 -31.62
C ALA A 991 11.12 -41.05 -30.29
N VAL A 992 11.90 -40.85 -29.22
CA VAL A 992 11.37 -40.44 -27.91
C VAL A 992 10.65 -39.10 -28.00
N LYS A 993 11.28 -38.11 -28.64
CA LYS A 993 10.67 -36.79 -28.90
C LYS A 993 9.37 -36.93 -29.66
N SER A 994 9.38 -37.62 -30.79
CA SER A 994 8.17 -37.81 -31.61
C SER A 994 7.05 -38.54 -30.86
N ALA A 995 7.37 -39.49 -29.98
CA ALA A 995 6.38 -40.19 -29.17
C ALA A 995 5.74 -39.24 -28.14
N ILE A 996 6.54 -38.44 -27.43
CA ILE A 996 6.04 -37.48 -26.44
C ILE A 996 5.24 -36.34 -27.11
N GLU A 997 5.71 -35.81 -28.24
CA GLU A 997 5.01 -34.76 -28.98
C GLU A 997 3.66 -35.22 -29.52
N SER A 998 3.51 -36.51 -29.83
CA SER A 998 2.24 -37.06 -30.30
C SER A 998 1.13 -37.01 -29.24
N THR A 999 1.48 -36.86 -27.96
CA THR A 999 0.52 -36.80 -26.85
C THR A 999 0.20 -35.39 -26.36
N TYR A 1000 0.84 -34.34 -26.89
CA TYR A 1000 0.66 -32.95 -26.43
C TYR A 1000 -0.81 -32.52 -26.37
N SER A 1001 -1.56 -32.77 -27.45
CA SER A 1001 -3.00 -32.47 -27.50
C SER A 1001 -3.84 -33.16 -26.42
N CYS A 1002 -3.44 -34.36 -25.98
CA CYS A 1002 -4.13 -35.08 -24.91
C CYS A 1002 -3.69 -34.60 -23.53
N LEU A 1003 -2.42 -34.22 -23.38
CA LEU A 1003 -1.88 -33.64 -22.15
C LEU A 1003 -2.33 -32.19 -21.91
N THR A 1004 -3.03 -31.58 -22.88
CA THR A 1004 -3.44 -30.16 -22.85
C THR A 1004 -2.24 -29.22 -22.76
N ILE A 1005 -1.17 -29.56 -23.49
CA ILE A 1005 0.02 -28.71 -23.68
C ILE A 1005 0.29 -28.57 -25.19
N SER A 1006 1.05 -27.57 -25.57
CA SER A 1006 1.35 -27.22 -26.96
C SER A 1006 2.85 -27.28 -27.28
N CYS A 1007 3.21 -27.18 -28.56
CA CYS A 1007 4.61 -27.08 -28.96
C CYS A 1007 5.29 -25.83 -28.37
N SER A 1008 4.57 -24.71 -28.24
CA SER A 1008 5.06 -23.46 -27.65
C SER A 1008 5.25 -23.55 -26.12
N ASP A 1009 4.43 -24.34 -25.42
CA ASP A 1009 4.62 -24.57 -23.97
C ASP A 1009 5.93 -25.30 -23.67
N VAL A 1010 6.29 -26.28 -24.51
CA VAL A 1010 7.47 -27.13 -24.28
C VAL A 1010 8.75 -26.54 -24.88
N GLY A 1011 8.66 -25.89 -26.04
CA GLY A 1011 9.81 -25.33 -26.75
C GLY A 1011 10.75 -26.37 -27.36
N GLY A 1012 12.01 -26.01 -27.53
CA GLY A 1012 13.04 -26.85 -28.17
C GLY A 1012 14.39 -26.71 -27.50
N LEU A 1013 15.17 -27.80 -27.43
CA LEU A 1013 16.40 -27.82 -26.67
C LEU A 1013 17.47 -26.89 -27.28
N LEU A 1014 17.96 -25.93 -26.51
CA LEU A 1014 18.97 -24.95 -26.89
C LEU A 1014 20.40 -25.38 -26.53
N ASP A 1015 21.37 -24.95 -27.35
CA ASP A 1015 22.82 -24.96 -27.11
C ASP A 1015 23.37 -23.58 -27.50
N GLY A 1016 23.52 -22.69 -26.50
CA GLY A 1016 23.63 -21.24 -26.75
C GLY A 1016 22.34 -20.71 -27.38
N ASP A 1017 22.46 -19.87 -28.41
CA ASP A 1017 21.30 -19.23 -29.07
C ASP A 1017 20.71 -20.06 -30.22
N SER A 1018 21.02 -21.36 -30.30
CA SER A 1018 20.61 -22.21 -31.41
C SER A 1018 20.03 -23.52 -30.92
N TYR A 1019 18.97 -23.97 -31.59
CA TYR A 1019 18.38 -25.28 -31.30
C TYR A 1019 19.35 -26.41 -31.67
N VAL A 1020 19.40 -27.39 -30.79
CA VAL A 1020 20.06 -28.68 -31.03
C VAL A 1020 19.36 -29.37 -32.21
N SER A 1021 20.15 -29.84 -33.18
CA SER A 1021 19.63 -30.56 -34.35
C SER A 1021 18.76 -31.75 -33.92
N GLY A 1022 17.53 -31.81 -34.41
CA GLY A 1022 16.55 -32.87 -34.08
C GLY A 1022 15.78 -32.64 -32.77
N MET A 1023 16.07 -31.56 -32.05
CA MET A 1023 15.39 -31.14 -30.82
C MET A 1023 14.75 -29.74 -30.98
N GLU A 1024 14.55 -29.30 -32.21
CA GLU A 1024 13.81 -28.07 -32.51
C GLU A 1024 12.36 -28.18 -32.01
N PRO A 1025 11.70 -27.05 -31.67
CA PRO A 1025 10.30 -27.05 -31.30
C PRO A 1025 9.45 -27.74 -32.38
N CYS A 1026 8.46 -28.52 -31.99
CA CYS A 1026 7.50 -29.04 -32.95
C CYS A 1026 6.65 -27.92 -33.55
N SER A 1027 5.90 -28.24 -34.61
CA SER A 1027 5.01 -27.29 -35.27
C SER A 1027 3.61 -27.89 -35.35
N ASP A 1028 2.76 -27.47 -34.43
CA ASP A 1028 1.31 -27.69 -34.39
C ASP A 1028 0.54 -26.42 -34.80
N GLY A 1029 1.27 -25.33 -35.07
CA GLY A 1029 0.72 -24.01 -35.35
C GLY A 1029 0.47 -23.18 -34.10
N SER A 1030 0.87 -23.67 -32.92
CA SER A 1030 0.70 -22.95 -31.67
C SER A 1030 1.68 -21.81 -31.51
N SER A 1031 1.25 -20.80 -30.78
CA SER A 1031 2.07 -19.67 -30.35
C SER A 1031 2.08 -19.56 -28.82
N VAL A 1032 2.98 -18.75 -28.27
CA VAL A 1032 2.98 -18.42 -26.84
C VAL A 1032 1.70 -17.65 -26.43
N ASP A 1033 0.97 -17.10 -27.41
CA ASP A 1033 -0.23 -16.26 -27.25
C ASP A 1033 -1.55 -17.01 -27.47
N ASP A 1034 -1.53 -18.31 -27.74
CA ASP A 1034 -2.76 -19.05 -28.09
C ASP A 1034 -3.82 -19.05 -26.98
N ASP A 1035 -3.37 -18.90 -25.74
CA ASP A 1035 -4.21 -18.81 -24.55
C ASP A 1035 -4.41 -17.36 -24.07
N ALA A 1036 -4.01 -16.35 -24.86
CA ALA A 1036 -4.01 -14.97 -24.40
C ALA A 1036 -5.40 -14.51 -23.93
N GLU A 1037 -6.41 -14.67 -24.79
CA GLU A 1037 -7.81 -14.36 -24.47
C GLU A 1037 -8.31 -15.11 -23.22
N TYR A 1038 -7.85 -16.34 -22.99
CA TYR A 1038 -8.22 -17.10 -21.79
C TYR A 1038 -7.57 -16.52 -20.53
N TYR A 1039 -6.28 -16.16 -20.58
CA TYR A 1039 -5.60 -15.56 -19.44
C TYR A 1039 -6.06 -14.13 -19.19
N ASP A 1040 -6.39 -13.37 -20.23
CA ASP A 1040 -7.02 -12.05 -20.14
C ASP A 1040 -8.42 -12.18 -19.50
N ASP A 1041 -9.22 -13.19 -19.87
CA ASP A 1041 -10.50 -13.48 -19.24
C ASP A 1041 -10.32 -13.89 -17.76
N LEU A 1042 -9.29 -14.67 -17.44
CA LEU A 1042 -8.95 -15.01 -16.05
C LEU A 1042 -8.51 -13.78 -15.27
N GLU A 1043 -7.79 -12.85 -15.89
CA GLU A 1043 -7.42 -11.56 -15.31
C GLU A 1043 -8.61 -10.62 -15.22
N ALA A 1044 -9.60 -10.69 -16.11
CA ALA A 1044 -10.85 -9.95 -15.94
C ALA A 1044 -11.67 -10.53 -14.76
N ILE A 1045 -11.67 -11.86 -14.60
CA ILE A 1045 -12.32 -12.54 -13.47
C ILE A 1045 -11.56 -12.29 -12.15
N ALA A 1046 -10.22 -12.36 -12.19
CA ALA A 1046 -9.36 -12.12 -11.04
C ALA A 1046 -9.27 -10.62 -10.72
N GLY A 1047 -9.36 -9.77 -11.74
CA GLY A 1047 -9.35 -8.31 -11.76
C GLY A 1047 -10.68 -7.64 -11.43
N GLU A 1048 -11.80 -8.36 -11.56
CA GLU A 1048 -13.03 -8.03 -10.84
C GLU A 1048 -12.81 -8.04 -9.30
N SER A 1049 -11.70 -8.63 -8.82
CA SER A 1049 -11.26 -8.62 -7.42
C SER A 1049 -9.88 -7.99 -7.16
N LEU A 1050 -8.99 -7.83 -8.15
CA LEU A 1050 -7.62 -7.33 -7.99
C LEU A 1050 -7.14 -6.60 -9.26
N VAL A 1051 -7.13 -5.26 -9.20
CA VAL A 1051 -6.53 -4.29 -10.12
C VAL A 1051 -7.49 -3.60 -11.11
N GLU A 1052 -7.45 -2.28 -10.96
CA GLU A 1052 -7.78 -1.16 -11.85
C GLU A 1052 -8.14 -1.49 -13.31
N GLU A 1053 -9.29 -0.97 -13.74
CA GLU A 1053 -9.68 -0.88 -15.15
C GLU A 1053 -8.69 0.08 -15.86
N GLU A 1054 -7.77 -0.47 -16.65
CA GLU A 1054 -6.85 0.29 -17.50
C GLU A 1054 -7.59 1.13 -18.54
N CYS A 1055 -6.98 2.27 -18.85
CA CYS A 1055 -7.46 3.30 -19.75
C CYS A 1055 -7.28 2.88 -21.22
N GLU A 1056 -8.35 2.49 -21.90
CA GLU A 1056 -8.34 2.54 -23.37
C GLU A 1056 -8.51 3.99 -23.86
N GLU A 1057 -7.44 4.49 -24.48
CA GLU A 1057 -7.47 5.66 -25.35
C GLU A 1057 -8.27 5.33 -26.61
N ASP A 1058 -9.45 5.93 -26.79
CA ASP A 1058 -9.79 6.59 -28.06
C ASP A 1058 -11.08 7.44 -27.97
N ASP A 1059 -10.89 8.71 -28.33
CA ASP A 1059 -11.84 9.73 -28.79
C ASP A 1059 -13.02 10.14 -27.89
N ASP A 1060 -12.85 11.33 -27.29
CA ASP A 1060 -13.84 12.36 -26.94
C ASP A 1060 -15.23 11.86 -26.47
N ASP A 1061 -15.49 12.01 -25.15
CA ASP A 1061 -16.81 12.10 -24.49
C ASP A 1061 -17.22 10.95 -23.52
N GLY A 1062 -16.30 10.06 -23.13
CA GLY A 1062 -16.57 8.89 -22.25
C GLY A 1062 -16.50 9.09 -20.72
N TRP A 1063 -16.13 10.28 -20.22
CA TRP A 1063 -15.73 10.47 -18.81
C TRP A 1063 -16.86 10.37 -17.74
N HIS A 1064 -18.11 10.16 -18.15
CA HIS A 1064 -19.27 10.25 -17.23
C HIS A 1064 -20.04 8.93 -16.99
N SER A 1065 -19.78 7.84 -17.71
CA SER A 1065 -20.47 6.55 -17.48
C SER A 1065 -19.78 5.64 -16.45
N TYR A 1066 -18.45 5.73 -16.33
CA TYR A 1066 -17.60 4.94 -15.41
C TYR A 1066 -17.92 5.18 -13.92
N ARG A 1067 -18.25 6.43 -13.57
CA ARG A 1067 -18.55 6.84 -12.19
C ARG A 1067 -19.83 6.22 -11.60
N ARG A 1068 -20.69 5.62 -12.43
CA ARG A 1068 -22.05 5.18 -12.06
C ARG A 1068 -22.15 3.71 -11.63
N GLN A 1069 -21.26 2.84 -12.12
CA GLN A 1069 -21.26 1.41 -11.76
C GLN A 1069 -20.45 1.12 -10.48
N LEU A 1070 -19.36 1.85 -10.24
CA LEU A 1070 -18.55 1.77 -9.01
C LEU A 1070 -19.30 2.17 -7.73
N ARG A 1071 -20.39 2.94 -7.83
CA ARG A 1071 -21.19 3.38 -6.67
C ARG A 1071 -22.23 2.33 -6.25
N THR A 1072 -22.64 1.43 -7.15
CA THR A 1072 -23.67 0.41 -6.87
C THR A 1072 -23.10 -0.91 -6.34
N SER A 1073 -21.83 -1.25 -6.64
CA SER A 1073 -21.14 -2.44 -6.11
C SER A 1073 -20.49 -2.22 -4.73
N ARG A 1074 -20.08 -0.98 -4.41
CA ARG A 1074 -19.44 -0.59 -3.12
C ARG A 1074 -20.37 -0.67 -1.90
N MET A 1075 -21.67 -0.89 -2.10
CA MET A 1075 -22.68 -0.88 -1.04
C MET A 1075 -23.13 -2.27 -0.60
N ASN A 1076 -22.73 -3.33 -1.32
CA ASN A 1076 -23.15 -4.71 -1.03
C ASN A 1076 -22.08 -5.52 -0.26
N SER A 1077 -20.85 -5.03 -0.08
CA SER A 1077 -19.74 -5.82 0.51
C SER A 1077 -19.63 -5.77 2.05
N CYS A 1078 -20.74 -5.50 2.75
CA CYS A 1078 -20.73 -5.30 4.20
C CYS A 1078 -21.66 -6.25 4.96
N ASP A 1079 -22.13 -7.33 4.32
CA ASP A 1079 -23.07 -8.28 4.94
C ASP A 1079 -22.44 -9.60 5.46
N ASP A 1080 -21.18 -9.92 5.17
CA ASP A 1080 -20.66 -11.29 5.44
C ASP A 1080 -19.62 -11.45 6.55
N LYS A 1081 -19.36 -10.42 7.38
CA LYS A 1081 -18.52 -10.55 8.61
C LYS A 1081 -19.29 -10.48 9.94
N GLY A 1082 -20.61 -10.70 9.94
CA GLY A 1082 -21.39 -10.74 11.19
C GLY A 1082 -21.38 -9.44 12.02
N GLN A 1083 -20.98 -8.31 11.44
CA GLN A 1083 -21.14 -6.99 12.03
C GLN A 1083 -22.17 -6.22 11.21
N SER A 1084 -23.40 -6.13 11.73
CA SER A 1084 -24.50 -5.45 11.08
C SER A 1084 -24.12 -4.00 10.77
N ILE A 1085 -24.20 -3.56 9.52
CA ILE A 1085 -24.27 -2.13 9.19
C ILE A 1085 -25.42 -1.54 10.02
N ALA A 1086 -25.11 -0.55 10.85
CA ALA A 1086 -26.09 0.13 11.67
C ALA A 1086 -27.17 0.63 10.72
N TRP A 1087 -28.42 0.22 10.99
CA TRP A 1087 -29.59 0.55 10.16
C TRP A 1087 -29.66 2.04 9.77
N VAL A 1088 -29.04 2.91 10.56
CA VAL A 1088 -28.92 4.37 10.42
C VAL A 1088 -28.16 4.80 9.15
N ASN A 1089 -27.15 4.04 8.72
CA ASN A 1089 -26.25 4.37 7.61
C ASN A 1089 -26.65 3.75 6.28
N HIS A 1090 -27.72 2.95 6.25
CA HIS A 1090 -28.22 2.37 5.01
C HIS A 1090 -28.88 3.46 4.14
N GLU A 1091 -28.54 3.54 2.86
CA GLU A 1091 -29.17 4.46 1.92
C GLU A 1091 -30.66 4.11 1.73
N VAL A 1092 -31.52 5.12 1.63
CA VAL A 1092 -32.97 4.87 1.53
C VAL A 1092 -33.40 4.61 0.08
N TYR A 1093 -32.85 5.37 -0.86
CA TYR A 1093 -33.10 5.27 -2.29
C TYR A 1093 -32.01 6.03 -3.07
N ASP A 1094 -31.64 5.52 -4.24
CA ASP A 1094 -30.74 6.18 -5.20
C ASP A 1094 -31.56 6.69 -6.40
N ILE A 1095 -31.42 7.99 -6.70
CA ILE A 1095 -32.08 8.67 -7.82
C ILE A 1095 -31.08 9.41 -8.73
N GLU A 1096 -29.79 9.09 -8.66
CA GLU A 1096 -28.72 9.69 -9.47
C GLU A 1096 -28.92 9.50 -10.99
N SER A 1097 -29.73 8.52 -11.38
CA SER A 1097 -30.12 8.28 -12.78
C SER A 1097 -31.05 9.36 -13.37
N CYS A 1098 -31.85 10.05 -12.56
CA CYS A 1098 -32.81 11.06 -13.04
C CYS A 1098 -32.36 12.51 -12.89
N CYS A 1099 -31.44 12.74 -11.96
CA CYS A 1099 -31.38 13.99 -11.23
C CYS A 1099 -29.93 14.43 -11.02
N ASP A 1100 -29.29 14.77 -12.14
CA ASP A 1100 -27.91 15.23 -12.22
C ASP A 1100 -27.70 16.56 -11.47
N THR A 1101 -26.78 16.57 -10.51
CA THR A 1101 -26.42 17.75 -9.71
C THR A 1101 -25.69 18.82 -10.52
N ASP A 1102 -25.20 18.51 -11.72
CA ASP A 1102 -24.61 19.51 -12.63
C ASP A 1102 -25.72 20.40 -13.25
N ASN A 1103 -26.98 19.96 -13.20
CA ASN A 1103 -28.11 20.82 -13.53
C ASN A 1103 -28.36 21.86 -12.42
N TRP A 1104 -28.35 23.13 -12.81
CA TRP A 1104 -28.55 24.27 -11.90
C TRP A 1104 -29.79 24.15 -10.99
N PHE A 1105 -30.85 23.46 -11.44
CA PHE A 1105 -32.06 23.25 -10.63
C PHE A 1105 -31.80 22.29 -9.46
N PHE A 1106 -31.15 21.15 -9.69
CA PHE A 1106 -30.85 20.17 -8.65
C PHE A 1106 -29.72 20.63 -7.73
N PHE A 1107 -28.71 21.32 -8.27
CA PHE A 1107 -27.71 22.02 -7.47
C PHE A 1107 -28.35 23.02 -6.49
N LEU A 1108 -29.34 23.78 -6.95
CA LEU A 1108 -30.05 24.77 -6.14
C LEU A 1108 -30.94 24.09 -5.08
N LEU A 1109 -31.50 22.91 -5.34
CA LEU A 1109 -32.20 22.11 -4.32
C LEU A 1109 -31.24 21.50 -3.30
N MET A 1110 -30.08 21.01 -3.74
CA MET A 1110 -29.03 20.47 -2.86
C MET A 1110 -28.53 21.54 -1.90
N THR A 1111 -28.17 22.72 -2.42
CA THR A 1111 -27.60 23.81 -1.63
C THR A 1111 -28.61 24.52 -0.74
N LEU A 1112 -29.89 24.64 -1.14
CA LEU A 1112 -30.89 25.33 -0.31
C LEU A 1112 -31.59 24.42 0.69
N PHE A 1113 -31.84 23.15 0.33
CA PHE A 1113 -32.68 22.25 1.11
C PHE A 1113 -31.99 20.97 1.54
N TRP A 1114 -30.68 20.85 1.30
CA TRP A 1114 -29.92 19.61 1.50
C TRP A 1114 -30.56 18.41 0.78
N TYR A 1115 -30.99 18.62 -0.46
CA TYR A 1115 -31.50 17.56 -1.31
C TYR A 1115 -30.33 16.77 -1.91
N ARG A 1116 -30.11 15.55 -1.41
CA ARG A 1116 -29.08 14.62 -1.87
C ARG A 1116 -29.72 13.53 -2.74
N PRO A 1117 -29.06 13.09 -3.83
CA PRO A 1117 -29.59 12.03 -4.67
C PRO A 1117 -29.48 10.63 -4.04
N SER A 1118 -28.65 10.47 -3.00
CA SER A 1118 -28.46 9.25 -2.19
C SER A 1118 -28.53 9.54 -0.67
N PRO A 1119 -29.72 9.86 -0.11
CA PRO A 1119 -29.83 10.22 1.31
C PRO A 1119 -29.80 8.98 2.22
N SER A 1120 -29.13 9.09 3.37
CA SER A 1120 -29.12 8.05 4.42
C SER A 1120 -30.43 7.99 5.21
N ARG A 1121 -30.72 6.85 5.89
CA ARG A 1121 -31.89 6.73 6.77
C ARG A 1121 -31.91 7.80 7.87
N LEU A 1122 -30.76 8.17 8.42
CA LEU A 1122 -30.69 9.21 9.45
C LEU A 1122 -31.08 10.58 8.92
N GLU A 1123 -30.60 10.96 7.75
CA GLU A 1123 -30.92 12.25 7.13
C GLU A 1123 -32.42 12.36 6.86
N VAL A 1124 -33.02 11.30 6.32
CA VAL A 1124 -34.48 11.25 6.07
C VAL A 1124 -35.26 11.32 7.38
N ILE A 1125 -34.86 10.55 8.40
CA ILE A 1125 -35.51 10.58 9.73
C ILE A 1125 -35.40 11.96 10.36
N THR A 1126 -34.23 12.57 10.33
CA THR A 1126 -33.96 13.88 10.92
C THR A 1126 -34.79 14.96 10.22
N TRP A 1127 -34.88 14.90 8.89
CA TRP A 1127 -35.73 15.79 8.10
C TRP A 1127 -37.22 15.67 8.48
N PHE A 1128 -37.76 14.45 8.60
CA PHE A 1128 -39.15 14.25 9.02
C PHE A 1128 -39.38 14.61 10.49
N ALA A 1129 -38.45 14.25 11.38
CA ALA A 1129 -38.52 14.54 12.80
C ALA A 1129 -38.55 16.05 13.05
N PHE A 1130 -37.78 16.83 12.29
CA PHE A 1130 -37.81 18.29 12.34
C PHE A 1130 -39.23 18.84 12.16
N TRP A 1131 -39.96 18.36 11.13
CA TRP A 1131 -41.33 18.79 10.87
C TRP A 1131 -42.28 18.38 11.98
N VAL A 1132 -42.20 17.13 12.45
CA VAL A 1132 -43.05 16.64 13.54
C VAL A 1132 -42.85 17.46 14.81
N ILE A 1133 -41.60 17.68 15.22
CA ILE A 1133 -41.24 18.48 16.40
C ILE A 1133 -41.75 19.92 16.23
N THR A 1134 -41.49 20.54 15.09
CA THR A 1134 -41.87 21.93 14.81
C THR A 1134 -43.40 22.11 14.79
N PHE A 1135 -44.14 21.19 14.18
CA PHE A 1135 -45.61 21.25 14.15
C PHE A 1135 -46.23 20.96 15.52
N VAL A 1136 -45.73 19.97 16.26
CA VAL A 1136 -46.21 19.66 17.62
C VAL A 1136 -45.96 20.84 18.53
N TRP A 1137 -44.75 21.41 18.51
CA TRP A 1137 -44.41 22.56 19.32
C TRP A 1137 -45.22 23.80 18.92
N GLY A 1138 -45.40 24.04 17.61
CA GLY A 1138 -46.30 25.06 17.07
C GLY A 1138 -47.75 24.88 17.53
N TYR A 1139 -48.27 23.65 17.50
CA TYR A 1139 -49.62 23.33 17.96
C TYR A 1139 -49.81 23.64 19.45
N TYR A 1140 -48.90 23.18 20.30
CA TYR A 1140 -48.93 23.48 21.74
C TYR A 1140 -48.82 24.98 22.01
N LYS A 1141 -47.96 25.69 21.29
CA LYS A 1141 -47.81 27.14 21.45
C LYS A 1141 -49.10 27.88 21.06
N VAL A 1142 -49.72 27.50 19.94
CA VAL A 1142 -51.00 28.09 19.49
C VAL A 1142 -52.13 27.76 20.46
N MET A 1143 -52.16 26.55 21.03
CA MET A 1143 -53.14 26.16 22.05
C MET A 1143 -52.93 26.94 23.34
N SER A 1144 -51.69 27.06 23.82
CA SER A 1144 -51.33 27.89 24.98
C SER A 1144 -51.74 29.35 24.78
N ILE A 1145 -51.57 29.89 23.57
CA ILE A 1145 -52.04 31.26 23.26
C ILE A 1145 -53.56 31.34 23.22
N LYS A 1146 -54.26 30.33 22.71
CA LYS A 1146 -55.73 30.29 22.74
C LYS A 1146 -56.28 30.18 24.16
N GLU A 1147 -55.65 29.37 25.01
CA GLU A 1147 -56.00 29.26 26.43
C GLU A 1147 -55.72 30.57 27.16
N HIS A 1148 -54.54 31.16 26.96
CA HIS A 1148 -54.21 32.46 27.55
C HIS A 1148 -55.11 33.59 27.04
N ASN A 1149 -55.49 33.58 25.76
CA ASN A 1149 -56.46 34.54 25.22
C ASN A 1149 -57.87 34.30 25.78
N LYS A 1150 -58.28 33.05 26.00
CA LYS A 1150 -59.55 32.73 26.69
C LYS A 1150 -59.53 33.14 28.15
N GLU A 1151 -58.39 33.00 28.83
CA GLU A 1151 -58.19 33.49 30.19
C GLU A 1151 -58.26 35.02 30.23
N LEU A 1152 -57.60 35.71 29.29
CA LEU A 1152 -57.66 37.16 29.16
C LEU A 1152 -59.06 37.65 28.76
N GLU A 1153 -59.80 36.93 27.91
CA GLU A 1153 -61.19 37.21 27.58
C GLU A 1153 -62.09 36.97 28.81
N ALA A 1154 -61.88 35.88 29.56
CA ALA A 1154 -62.62 35.61 30.80
C ALA A 1154 -62.26 36.58 31.94
N GLU A 1155 -61.03 37.07 31.99
CA GLU A 1155 -60.56 38.08 32.95
C GLU A 1155 -61.04 39.48 32.56
N SER A 1156 -61.05 39.79 31.26
CA SER A 1156 -61.70 40.97 30.69
C SER A 1156 -63.21 40.95 30.97
N ASP A 1157 -63.90 39.83 30.73
CA ASP A 1157 -65.34 39.68 31.02
C ASP A 1157 -65.62 39.76 32.52
N LYS A 1158 -64.74 39.23 33.38
CA LYS A 1158 -64.85 39.41 34.84
C LYS A 1158 -64.63 40.85 35.27
N LEU A 1159 -63.68 41.57 34.67
CA LEU A 1159 -63.44 42.99 34.95
C LEU A 1159 -64.60 43.85 34.45
N VAL A 1160 -65.12 43.58 33.25
CA VAL A 1160 -66.31 44.24 32.70
C VAL A 1160 -67.54 43.93 33.55
N HIS A 1161 -67.76 42.67 33.97
CA HIS A 1161 -68.86 42.34 34.88
C HIS A 1161 -68.69 42.98 36.25
N ALA A 1162 -67.49 43.02 36.82
CA ALA A 1162 -67.23 43.68 38.11
C ALA A 1162 -67.43 45.20 38.01
N ASP A 1163 -67.07 45.84 36.90
CA ASP A 1163 -67.31 47.27 36.66
C ASP A 1163 -68.79 47.55 36.38
N VAL A 1164 -69.51 46.68 35.66
CA VAL A 1164 -70.97 46.78 35.44
C VAL A 1164 -71.74 46.57 36.75
N GLU A 1165 -71.33 45.61 37.58
CA GLU A 1165 -71.95 45.35 38.89
C GLU A 1165 -71.67 46.52 39.85
N LYS A 1166 -70.46 47.07 39.86
CA LYS A 1166 -70.12 48.28 40.62
C LYS A 1166 -70.85 49.53 40.12
N TYR A 1167 -71.06 49.67 38.81
CA TYR A 1167 -71.82 50.78 38.21
C TYR A 1167 -73.33 50.64 38.48
N SER A 1168 -73.86 49.42 38.47
CA SER A 1168 -75.22 49.06 38.89
C SER A 1168 -75.47 49.37 40.36
N GLN A 1169 -74.58 48.92 41.27
CA GLN A 1169 -74.66 49.24 42.70
C GLN A 1169 -74.55 50.76 42.94
N ASP A 1170 -73.63 51.46 42.28
CA ASP A 1170 -73.47 52.92 42.41
C ASP A 1170 -74.70 53.69 41.86
N LYS A 1171 -75.39 53.17 40.85
CA LYS A 1171 -76.68 53.71 40.38
C LYS A 1171 -77.85 53.39 41.32
N LEU A 1172 -77.90 52.21 41.92
CA LEU A 1172 -78.93 51.83 42.90
C LEU A 1172 -78.78 52.61 44.21
N ASP A 1173 -77.55 52.82 44.67
CA ASP A 1173 -77.23 53.65 45.83
C ASP A 1173 -77.60 55.13 45.55
N LYS A 1174 -77.30 55.64 44.34
CA LYS A 1174 -77.74 56.98 43.90
C LYS A 1174 -79.26 57.09 43.69
N ALA A 1175 -79.96 56.01 43.32
CA ALA A 1175 -81.42 55.97 43.20
C ALA A 1175 -82.11 55.90 44.56
N SER A 1176 -81.50 55.24 45.56
CA SER A 1176 -82.00 55.24 46.95
C SER A 1176 -81.78 56.58 47.68
N ALA A 1177 -80.87 57.42 47.17
CA ALA A 1177 -80.54 58.74 47.72
C ALA A 1177 -81.28 59.92 47.05
N ASN A 1178 -82.12 59.67 46.03
CA ASN A 1178 -82.86 60.71 45.31
C ASN A 1178 -84.36 60.41 45.29
N GLU A 1179 -85.10 61.04 46.20
CA GLU A 1179 -86.55 61.12 46.15
C GLU A 1179 -87.02 61.87 44.89
N GLY A 1180 -87.81 61.19 44.05
CA GLY A 1180 -88.76 61.82 43.14
C GLY A 1180 -88.28 62.09 41.73
N LYS A 1181 -88.65 61.20 40.80
CA LYS A 1181 -89.57 61.47 39.67
C LYS A 1181 -89.58 60.28 38.70
N GLU A 1182 -90.79 59.86 38.34
CA GLU A 1182 -91.10 58.91 37.29
C GLU A 1182 -90.54 59.39 35.95
N ASP A 1183 -89.52 58.70 35.44
CA ASP A 1183 -89.23 58.51 34.00
C ASP A 1183 -88.05 57.53 33.83
N VAL A 1184 -88.12 56.37 34.49
CA VAL A 1184 -87.09 55.30 34.42
C VAL A 1184 -87.73 53.96 34.04
N ALA A 1185 -88.57 53.97 33.01
CA ALA A 1185 -89.21 52.75 32.48
C ALA A 1185 -89.05 52.57 30.96
N VAL A 1186 -88.16 53.32 30.31
CA VAL A 1186 -87.92 53.21 28.85
C VAL A 1186 -86.46 52.93 28.48
N GLU A 1187 -85.48 53.08 29.37
CA GLU A 1187 -84.05 52.88 29.07
C GLU A 1187 -83.41 51.65 29.75
N VAL A 1188 -84.19 50.61 30.06
CA VAL A 1188 -83.64 49.32 30.56
C VAL A 1188 -83.62 48.24 29.46
N ASN A 1189 -84.24 48.47 28.30
CA ASN A 1189 -84.23 47.53 27.17
C ASN A 1189 -83.13 47.80 26.11
N GLU A 1190 -82.31 48.85 26.26
CA GLU A 1190 -81.19 49.12 25.34
C GLU A 1190 -79.81 48.73 25.89
N VAL A 1191 -79.73 48.21 27.12
CA VAL A 1191 -78.45 47.80 27.74
C VAL A 1191 -78.18 46.29 27.61
N ASP A 1192 -79.17 45.47 27.24
CA ASP A 1192 -78.96 44.04 26.94
C ASP A 1192 -78.42 43.78 25.52
N ASN A 1193 -78.16 44.83 24.71
CA ASN A 1193 -77.71 44.72 23.31
C ASN A 1193 -76.43 45.54 22.99
N ALA A 1194 -75.63 45.92 23.99
CA ALA A 1194 -74.35 46.62 23.79
C ALA A 1194 -73.17 45.87 24.43
#